data_AF-A0A7L0WY20-F1
#
_entry.id   AF-A0A7L0WY20-F1
#
_cell.length_a   1.000
_cell.length_b   1.000
_cell.length_c   1.000
_cell.angle_alpha   90.00
_cell.angle_beta   90.00
_cell.angle_gamma   90.00
#
_symmetry.space_group_name_H-M   'P 1'
#
loop_
_entity.id
_entity.type
_entity.pdbx_description
1 polymer ?
#
loop_
_entity_poly.entity_id
_entity_poly.type
_entity_poly.pdbx_seq_one_letter_code
_entity_poly.pdbx_strand_id
1 'polypeptide(L)'
;SEATVEELVAEVMEEVLRQVAGAVVSMERERVEEERRRVEEERQRQERERLIKQWSQLMGMELLEEVINEAVQEASSNELRSALERDRQARIARCSEEVCAQVMDLFLEDEIFQIAKETLQELQCFCKYLQRWREAVAARTKLKRQMRAFPAAPCCLDPKNKLKALAPSAEWPIAMENLCRRVVNLGNGGKLGVSCTRLNWLRNRTVHEIKVQHFYQQLVSDLAWTPLDLTSLITEHIPVQQEQFFWKVLLVLPDDDDECAEDDPNRVLVDWLKAKFLGDKSWKKNAPCAEGRIQTLTLFSSPGVQGSRALMVSVCVKVVHGVLSDAELDAASTQKDLLGTSGLILLLPPRVRSEDLAEEDVYWLSALLQLKQLLQVKPFHPVVPLVVLVPSQEGEAMEREVEEGLMLQDLISAQLISDYVIVELPGSINDLQGTRRVSAAVGWLVSQCPASLELCSQPLREFIEAGIDAEFGKRFYHDWKERRSAGLPSQEPGVIIELYNSVLQFLSDVASSEHLCDLSWPVAEFSEPGGTRLLPHLQWNVPNHLAWLKKAVLSFQMPYLDLPPSGAPWRPVCHMIFQYASQIASSSHTQPLIQSQVENLLSKTYHRWENRLSRNSDEGPSVDEIPWDDILAACIDHKLRDWKPPKLPVAPEAVSQDGQVRVYFFREHLQNFPVPFSWEQARLRTQEEIRRGCERSRVKSPVSFKKPHGVSVMPDQCGAGVGTLSGQGSSVPSAEGPPDTASAQDLPERLLAQLQLEKMESRRFEEQLHQCLTEDVEPLGDLMGLPLYLPQSLVSTPAITRPLVKNPVSSGQEARSQAGCELLADDLSPVLSDRLKHLQRLLRANREGEVASELHLSALVDMVDI
;
A
#
# COMPACT_ATOMS: atom_id res chain seq x y z
N SER A 1 -27.97 -11.66 -124.17
CA SER A 1 -26.81 -11.96 -123.33
C SER A 1 -26.73 -10.88 -122.26
N GLU A 2 -27.28 -11.14 -121.07
CA GLU A 2 -27.14 -10.24 -119.91
C GLU A 2 -27.21 -11.07 -118.62
N ALA A 3 -28.19 -11.98 -118.52
CA ALA A 3 -28.31 -12.92 -117.40
C ALA A 3 -27.08 -13.83 -117.19
N THR A 4 -26.38 -14.20 -118.26
CA THR A 4 -25.21 -15.08 -118.20
C THR A 4 -23.97 -14.42 -117.60
N VAL A 5 -23.94 -13.09 -117.50
CA VAL A 5 -22.79 -12.35 -116.94
C VAL A 5 -22.96 -12.13 -115.44
N GLU A 6 -24.18 -11.84 -114.98
CA GLU A 6 -24.46 -11.64 -113.55
C GLU A 6 -24.32 -12.93 -112.74
N GLU A 7 -24.74 -14.07 -113.29
CA GLU A 7 -24.60 -15.38 -112.63
C GLU A 7 -23.12 -15.77 -112.47
N LEU A 8 -22.30 -15.46 -113.47
CA LEU A 8 -20.84 -15.69 -113.46
C LEU A 8 -20.12 -14.80 -112.45
N VAL A 9 -20.55 -13.53 -112.30
CA VAL A 9 -19.97 -12.62 -111.31
C VAL A 9 -20.39 -13.03 -109.88
N ALA A 10 -21.62 -13.49 -109.69
CA ALA A 10 -22.09 -13.97 -108.39
C ALA A 10 -21.35 -15.24 -107.95
N GLU A 11 -21.15 -16.22 -108.84
CA GLU A 11 -20.36 -17.43 -108.54
C GLU A 11 -18.89 -17.10 -108.24
N VAL A 12 -18.26 -16.22 -109.03
CA VAL A 12 -16.86 -15.83 -108.79
C VAL A 12 -16.72 -15.07 -107.48
N MET A 13 -17.66 -14.18 -107.15
CA MET A 13 -17.62 -13.44 -105.89
C MET A 13 -17.91 -14.35 -104.68
N GLU A 14 -18.84 -15.30 -104.80
CA GLU A 14 -19.09 -16.28 -103.75
C GLU A 14 -17.86 -17.17 -103.53
N GLU A 15 -17.20 -17.61 -104.60
CA GLU A 15 -15.99 -18.42 -104.52
C GLU A 15 -14.81 -17.64 -103.91
N VAL A 16 -14.62 -16.37 -104.30
CA VAL A 16 -13.58 -15.51 -103.70
C VAL A 16 -13.86 -15.25 -102.23
N LEU A 17 -15.11 -14.97 -101.85
CA LEU A 17 -15.48 -14.77 -100.44
C LEU A 17 -15.33 -16.05 -99.63
N ARG A 18 -15.65 -17.21 -100.21
CA ARG A 18 -15.48 -18.52 -99.57
C ARG A 18 -14.00 -18.86 -99.38
N GLN A 19 -13.15 -18.54 -100.34
CA GLN A 19 -11.69 -18.73 -100.24
C GLN A 19 -11.06 -17.77 -99.23
N VAL A 20 -11.43 -16.49 -99.23
CA VAL A 20 -10.91 -15.49 -98.27
C VAL A 20 -11.38 -15.80 -96.86
N ALA A 21 -12.65 -16.14 -96.67
CA ALA A 21 -13.18 -16.55 -95.37
C ALA A 21 -12.52 -17.85 -94.88
N GLY A 22 -12.29 -18.83 -95.77
CA GLY A 22 -11.57 -20.06 -95.46
C GLY A 22 -10.13 -19.80 -95.00
N ALA A 23 -9.40 -18.93 -95.71
CA ALA A 23 -8.01 -18.59 -95.39
C ALA A 23 -7.88 -17.78 -94.09
N VAL A 24 -8.79 -16.85 -93.82
CA VAL A 24 -8.81 -16.08 -92.57
C VAL A 24 -9.16 -17.00 -91.39
N VAL A 25 -10.13 -17.90 -91.55
CA VAL A 25 -10.50 -18.87 -90.50
C VAL A 25 -9.38 -19.89 -90.25
N SER A 26 -8.64 -20.33 -91.28
CA SER A 26 -7.50 -21.24 -91.08
C SER A 26 -6.33 -20.55 -90.39
N MET A 27 -5.99 -19.31 -90.76
CA MET A 27 -4.91 -18.55 -90.11
C MET A 27 -5.23 -18.21 -88.64
N GLU A 28 -6.47 -17.82 -88.34
CA GLU A 28 -6.87 -17.56 -86.96
C GLU A 28 -6.94 -18.86 -86.13
N ARG A 29 -7.31 -19.99 -86.74
CA ARG A 29 -7.24 -21.30 -86.08
C ARG A 29 -5.80 -21.68 -85.74
N GLU A 30 -4.84 -21.48 -86.66
CA GLU A 30 -3.42 -21.74 -86.42
C GLU A 30 -2.85 -20.84 -85.31
N ARG A 31 -3.19 -19.54 -85.29
CA ARG A 31 -2.79 -18.63 -84.21
C ARG A 31 -3.33 -19.07 -82.84
N VAL A 32 -4.60 -19.45 -82.78
CA VAL A 32 -5.22 -19.96 -81.54
C VAL A 32 -4.58 -21.28 -81.09
N GLU A 33 -4.19 -22.16 -82.02
CA GLU A 33 -3.50 -23.41 -81.70
C GLU A 33 -2.06 -23.16 -81.21
N GLU A 34 -1.33 -22.20 -81.79
CA GLU A 34 0.00 -21.79 -81.32
C GLU A 34 -0.05 -21.10 -79.96
N GLU A 35 -1.01 -20.22 -79.71
CA GLU A 35 -1.21 -19.61 -78.38
C GLU A 35 -1.56 -20.66 -77.33
N ARG A 36 -2.43 -21.62 -77.67
CA ARG A 36 -2.73 -22.76 -76.78
C ARG A 36 -1.49 -23.59 -76.47
N ARG A 37 -0.61 -23.81 -77.44
CA ARG A 37 0.68 -24.50 -77.20
C ARG A 37 1.59 -23.72 -76.26
N ARG A 38 1.72 -22.40 -76.44
CA ARG A 38 2.54 -21.56 -75.56
C ARG A 38 2.01 -21.55 -74.12
N VAL A 39 0.71 -21.43 -73.94
CA VAL A 39 0.07 -21.48 -72.62
C VAL A 39 0.29 -22.83 -71.95
N GLU A 40 0.19 -23.94 -72.70
CA GLU A 40 0.43 -25.28 -72.17
C GLU A 40 1.91 -25.51 -71.83
N GLU A 41 2.85 -25.01 -72.64
CA GLU A 41 4.28 -25.06 -72.34
C GLU A 41 4.65 -24.23 -71.09
N GLU A 42 4.09 -23.03 -70.95
CA GLU A 42 4.26 -22.20 -69.75
C GLU A 42 3.67 -22.87 -68.51
N ARG A 43 2.50 -23.49 -68.64
CA ARG A 43 1.90 -24.29 -67.56
C ARG A 43 2.80 -25.45 -67.15
N GLN A 44 3.33 -26.21 -68.10
CA GLN A 44 4.25 -27.32 -67.81
C GLN A 44 5.56 -26.83 -67.17
N ARG A 45 6.08 -25.67 -67.57
CA ARG A 45 7.24 -25.04 -66.92
C ARG A 45 6.93 -24.67 -65.47
N GLN A 46 5.79 -24.03 -65.23
CA GLN A 46 5.37 -23.68 -63.86
C GLN A 46 5.15 -24.92 -62.99
N GLU A 47 4.57 -25.99 -63.52
CA GLU A 47 4.41 -27.26 -62.80
C GLU A 47 5.77 -27.90 -62.46
N ARG A 48 6.72 -27.91 -63.40
CA ARG A 48 8.09 -28.37 -63.14
C ARG A 48 8.82 -27.51 -62.11
N GLU A 49 8.72 -26.19 -62.19
CA GLU A 49 9.33 -25.29 -61.21
C GLU A 49 8.72 -25.45 -59.81
N ARG A 50 7.41 -25.66 -59.69
CA ARG A 50 6.76 -25.94 -58.41
C ARG A 50 7.25 -27.25 -57.81
N LEU A 51 7.33 -28.31 -58.62
CA LEU A 51 7.88 -29.58 -58.19
C LEU A 51 9.34 -29.43 -57.74
N ILE A 52 10.20 -28.78 -58.54
CA ILE A 52 11.59 -28.54 -58.16
C ILE A 52 11.69 -27.77 -56.84
N LYS A 53 10.88 -26.73 -56.64
CA LYS A 53 10.83 -25.99 -55.37
C LYS A 53 10.44 -26.89 -54.20
N GLN A 54 9.37 -27.67 -54.34
CA GLN A 54 8.91 -28.60 -53.30
C GLN A 54 9.98 -29.65 -52.97
N TRP A 55 10.58 -30.28 -53.97
CA TRP A 55 11.65 -31.27 -53.77
C TRP A 55 12.92 -30.64 -53.18
N SER A 56 13.29 -29.42 -53.60
CA SER A 56 14.44 -28.70 -53.03
C SER A 56 14.23 -28.29 -51.57
N GLN A 57 12.99 -27.96 -51.18
CA GLN A 57 12.63 -27.65 -49.80
C GLN A 57 12.67 -28.89 -48.94
N LEU A 58 12.13 -30.01 -49.41
CA LEU A 58 12.16 -31.29 -48.68
C LEU A 58 13.59 -31.80 -48.48
N MET A 59 14.40 -31.87 -49.55
CA MET A 59 15.81 -32.25 -49.40
C MET A 59 16.61 -31.25 -48.56
N GLY A 60 16.30 -29.96 -48.67
CA GLY A 60 16.95 -28.94 -47.84
C GLY A 60 16.64 -29.11 -46.36
N MET A 61 15.41 -29.52 -46.01
CA MET A 61 15.04 -29.84 -44.64
C MET A 61 15.71 -31.12 -44.13
N GLU A 62 15.73 -32.20 -44.94
CA GLU A 62 16.40 -33.45 -44.55
C GLU A 62 17.90 -33.26 -44.32
N LEU A 63 18.59 -32.55 -45.23
CA LEU A 63 20.01 -32.23 -45.07
C LEU A 63 20.27 -31.31 -43.87
N LEU A 64 19.38 -30.34 -43.61
CA LEU A 64 19.50 -29.48 -42.45
C LEU A 64 19.33 -30.28 -41.15
N GLU A 65 18.37 -31.21 -41.11
CA GLU A 65 18.15 -32.09 -39.96
C GLU A 65 19.33 -33.03 -39.71
N GLU A 66 19.92 -33.61 -40.76
CA GLU A 66 21.15 -34.41 -40.63
C GLU A 66 22.33 -33.58 -40.11
N VAL A 67 22.57 -32.38 -40.66
CA VAL A 67 23.66 -31.50 -40.20
C VAL A 67 23.45 -31.04 -38.76
N ILE A 68 22.21 -30.74 -38.36
CA ILE A 68 21.88 -30.40 -36.98
C ILE A 68 22.15 -31.60 -36.06
N ASN A 69 21.74 -32.81 -36.45
CA ASN A 69 21.96 -34.01 -35.66
C ASN A 69 23.46 -34.32 -35.50
N GLU A 70 24.25 -34.20 -36.56
CA GLU A 70 25.70 -34.36 -36.50
C GLU A 70 26.35 -33.29 -35.61
N ALA A 71 25.95 -32.02 -35.75
CA ALA A 71 26.48 -30.94 -34.93
C ALA A 71 26.13 -31.11 -33.44
N VAL A 72 24.92 -31.55 -33.12
CA VAL A 72 24.49 -31.86 -31.74
C VAL A 72 25.27 -33.05 -31.19
N GLN A 73 25.50 -34.08 -32.00
CA GLN A 73 26.29 -35.25 -31.60
C GLN A 73 27.76 -34.88 -31.36
N GLU A 74 28.35 -34.06 -32.22
CA GLU A 74 29.71 -33.57 -32.06
C GLU A 74 29.84 -32.68 -30.81
N ALA A 75 28.95 -31.70 -30.64
CA ALA A 75 28.94 -30.81 -29.48
C ALA A 75 28.78 -31.60 -28.17
N SER A 76 27.84 -32.54 -28.10
CA SER A 76 27.65 -33.38 -26.91
C SER A 76 28.85 -34.28 -26.62
N SER A 77 29.52 -34.80 -27.65
CA SER A 77 30.74 -35.59 -27.48
C SER A 77 31.93 -34.74 -26.98
N ASN A 78 32.03 -33.49 -27.45
CA ASN A 78 33.08 -32.55 -27.04
C ASN A 78 32.84 -32.03 -25.62
N GLU A 79 31.60 -31.74 -25.26
CA GLU A 79 31.23 -31.36 -23.89
C GLU A 79 31.47 -32.51 -22.91
N LEU A 80 31.09 -33.74 -23.26
CA LEU A 80 31.36 -34.92 -22.43
C LEU A 80 32.87 -35.11 -22.23
N ARG A 81 33.67 -34.97 -23.29
CA ARG A 81 35.14 -35.07 -23.19
C ARG A 81 35.71 -34.00 -22.26
N SER A 82 35.27 -32.76 -22.43
CA SER A 82 35.71 -31.62 -21.61
C SER A 82 35.29 -31.80 -20.14
N ALA A 83 34.10 -32.32 -19.88
CA ALA A 83 33.63 -32.64 -18.54
C ALA A 83 34.47 -33.74 -17.86
N LEU A 84 34.80 -34.80 -18.60
CA LEU A 84 35.66 -35.86 -18.10
C LEU A 84 37.09 -35.37 -17.82
N GLU A 85 37.62 -34.46 -18.63
CA GLU A 85 38.93 -33.85 -18.41
C GLU A 85 38.92 -32.93 -17.17
N ARG A 86 37.90 -32.08 -17.02
CA ARG A 86 37.70 -31.25 -15.82
C ARG A 86 37.61 -32.10 -14.55
N ASP A 87 36.82 -33.17 -14.58
CA ASP A 87 36.68 -34.08 -13.44
C ASP A 87 37.98 -34.87 -13.15
N ARG A 88 38.74 -35.24 -14.18
CA ARG A 88 40.07 -35.83 -14.01
C ARG A 88 41.04 -34.85 -13.36
N GLN A 89 41.07 -33.60 -13.81
CA GLN A 89 41.93 -32.55 -13.23
C GLN A 89 41.53 -32.25 -11.78
N ALA A 90 40.24 -32.14 -11.49
CA ALA A 90 39.74 -31.95 -10.12
C ALA A 90 40.12 -33.12 -9.20
N ARG A 91 40.01 -34.36 -9.68
CA ARG A 91 40.46 -35.54 -8.91
C ARG A 91 41.96 -35.54 -8.67
N ILE A 92 42.77 -35.18 -9.66
CA ILE A 92 44.22 -35.05 -9.47
C ILE A 92 44.54 -33.95 -8.47
N ALA A 93 43.88 -32.79 -8.56
CA ALA A 93 44.06 -31.68 -7.63
C ALA A 93 43.75 -32.09 -6.18
N ARG A 94 42.57 -32.71 -5.95
CA ARG A 94 42.18 -33.22 -4.63
C ARG A 94 43.18 -34.25 -4.08
N CYS A 95 43.57 -35.26 -4.88
CA CYS A 95 44.55 -36.24 -4.44
C CYS A 95 45.93 -35.60 -4.20
N SER A 96 46.33 -34.61 -5.01
CA SER A 96 47.61 -33.93 -4.82
C SER A 96 47.60 -33.07 -3.56
N GLU A 97 46.48 -32.40 -3.25
CA GLU A 97 46.30 -31.61 -2.04
C GLU A 97 46.29 -32.51 -0.81
N GLU A 98 45.57 -33.63 -0.83
CA GLU A 98 45.55 -34.61 0.25
C GLU A 98 46.93 -35.23 0.50
N VAL A 99 47.67 -35.59 -0.57
CA VAL A 99 49.03 -36.13 -0.44
C VAL A 99 49.99 -35.05 0.06
N CYS A 100 49.88 -33.81 -0.44
CA CYS A 100 50.68 -32.69 0.06
C CYS A 100 50.37 -32.40 1.54
N ALA A 101 49.10 -32.41 1.94
CA ALA A 101 48.67 -32.24 3.32
C ALA A 101 49.25 -33.34 4.22
N GLN A 102 49.11 -34.62 3.83
CA GLN A 102 49.68 -35.73 4.58
C GLN A 102 51.22 -35.65 4.70
N VAL A 103 51.90 -35.23 3.63
CA VAL A 103 53.35 -35.04 3.66
C VAL A 103 53.73 -33.86 4.57
N MET A 104 53.00 -32.74 4.49
CA MET A 104 53.20 -31.59 5.38
C MET A 104 52.93 -31.97 6.84
N ASP A 105 51.87 -32.73 7.13
CA ASP A 105 51.55 -33.19 8.48
C ASP A 105 52.67 -34.06 9.04
N LEU A 106 53.23 -34.99 8.26
CA LEU A 106 54.38 -35.81 8.67
C LEU A 106 55.63 -34.95 8.96
N PHE A 107 55.90 -33.92 8.15
CA PHE A 107 57.02 -33.01 8.39
C PHE A 107 56.77 -32.10 9.59
N LEU A 108 55.56 -31.60 9.76
CA LEU A 108 55.17 -30.77 10.89
C LEU A 108 55.21 -31.57 12.19
N GLU A 109 54.76 -32.83 12.20
CA GLU A 109 54.87 -33.71 13.36
C GLU A 109 56.33 -33.94 13.76
N ASP A 110 57.23 -34.18 12.79
CA ASP A 110 58.66 -34.39 13.06
C ASP A 110 59.36 -33.09 13.54
N GLU A 111 59.05 -31.95 12.91
CA GLU A 111 59.56 -30.64 13.34
C GLU A 111 59.03 -30.24 14.72
N ILE A 112 57.74 -30.42 14.98
CA ILE A 112 57.13 -30.19 16.31
C ILE A 112 57.78 -31.11 17.34
N PHE A 113 57.98 -32.40 17.02
CA PHE A 113 58.64 -33.34 17.91
C PHE A 113 60.10 -32.94 18.19
N GLN A 114 60.84 -32.50 17.17
CA GLN A 114 62.22 -32.08 17.29
C GLN A 114 62.33 -30.77 18.09
N ILE A 115 61.48 -29.77 17.83
CA ILE A 115 61.38 -28.53 18.62
C ILE A 115 60.98 -28.83 20.05
N ALA A 116 59.99 -29.70 20.28
CA ALA A 116 59.57 -30.12 21.62
C ALA A 116 60.70 -30.83 22.38
N LYS A 117 61.50 -31.64 21.69
CA LYS A 117 62.67 -32.30 22.26
C LYS A 117 63.79 -31.31 22.60
N GLU A 118 64.06 -30.35 21.72
CA GLU A 118 65.07 -29.30 21.95
C GLU A 118 64.67 -28.39 23.11
N THR A 119 63.43 -27.90 23.11
CA THR A 119 62.86 -27.12 24.22
C THR A 119 62.82 -27.90 25.52
N LEU A 120 62.50 -29.21 25.52
CA LEU A 120 62.61 -30.07 26.72
C LEU A 120 64.05 -30.19 27.21
N GLN A 121 65.03 -30.28 26.32
CA GLN A 121 66.46 -30.32 26.70
C GLN A 121 66.91 -28.98 27.28
N GLU A 122 66.49 -27.87 26.68
CA GLU A 122 66.73 -26.53 27.21
C GLU A 122 66.07 -26.35 28.58
N LEU A 123 64.80 -26.73 28.72
CA LEU A 123 64.06 -26.74 29.98
C LEU A 123 64.73 -27.64 31.01
N GLN A 124 65.26 -28.81 30.64
CA GLN A 124 66.04 -29.65 31.56
C GLN A 124 67.32 -28.95 32.01
N CYS A 125 68.00 -28.23 31.12
CA CYS A 125 69.15 -27.39 31.48
C CYS A 125 68.73 -26.23 32.40
N PHE A 126 67.66 -25.51 32.10
CA PHE A 126 67.10 -24.46 32.95
C PHE A 126 66.66 -25.01 34.29
N CYS A 127 66.03 -26.19 34.34
CA CYS A 127 65.66 -26.88 35.58
C CYS A 127 66.89 -27.24 36.41
N LYS A 128 67.98 -27.71 35.80
CA LYS A 128 69.25 -27.95 36.50
C LYS A 128 69.85 -26.64 37.04
N TYR A 129 69.81 -25.56 36.26
CA TYR A 129 70.26 -24.24 36.70
C TYR A 129 69.38 -23.67 37.81
N LEU A 130 68.06 -23.76 37.69
CA LEU A 130 67.08 -23.35 38.69
C LEU A 130 67.18 -24.21 39.95
N GLN A 131 67.47 -25.50 39.82
CA GLN A 131 67.69 -26.39 40.96
C GLN A 131 68.98 -26.02 41.69
N ARG A 132 70.08 -25.78 40.96
CA ARG A 132 71.33 -25.24 41.53
C ARG A 132 71.15 -23.86 42.14
N TRP A 133 70.39 -22.98 41.50
CA TRP A 133 70.05 -21.66 42.01
C TRP A 133 69.17 -21.77 43.26
N ARG A 134 68.16 -22.64 43.26
CA ARG A 134 67.28 -22.92 44.39
C ARG A 134 68.07 -23.50 45.54
N GLU A 135 69.00 -24.41 45.30
CA GLU A 135 69.90 -24.96 46.31
C GLU A 135 70.86 -23.88 46.83
N ALA A 136 71.40 -23.01 45.98
CA ALA A 136 72.24 -21.89 46.37
C ALA A 136 71.46 -20.83 47.16
N VAL A 137 70.21 -20.54 46.78
CA VAL A 137 69.30 -19.63 47.48
C VAL A 137 68.81 -20.26 48.77
N ALA A 138 68.53 -21.56 48.81
CA ALA A 138 68.19 -22.31 50.01
C ALA A 138 69.38 -22.37 50.97
N ALA A 139 70.60 -22.57 50.48
CA ALA A 139 71.83 -22.50 51.25
C ALA A 139 72.10 -21.08 51.74
N ARG A 140 71.87 -20.05 50.92
CA ARG A 140 72.01 -18.64 51.29
C ARG A 140 70.92 -18.19 52.26
N THR A 141 69.70 -18.70 52.15
CA THR A 141 68.61 -18.43 53.10
C THR A 141 68.78 -19.25 54.37
N LYS A 142 69.27 -20.49 54.31
CA LYS A 142 69.69 -21.28 55.48
C LYS A 142 70.86 -20.61 56.19
N LEU A 143 71.85 -20.12 55.46
CA LEU A 143 72.95 -19.30 55.99
C LEU A 143 72.42 -17.99 56.57
N LYS A 144 71.55 -17.24 55.88
CA LYS A 144 70.91 -16.04 56.44
C LYS A 144 70.04 -16.34 57.65
N ARG A 145 69.34 -17.48 57.68
CA ARG A 145 68.53 -17.94 58.83
C ARG A 145 69.42 -18.40 59.98
N GLN A 146 70.54 -19.05 59.70
CA GLN A 146 71.57 -19.41 60.69
C GLN A 146 72.32 -18.17 61.19
N MET A 147 72.58 -17.17 60.35
CA MET A 147 73.12 -15.86 60.71
C MET A 147 72.10 -14.97 61.44
N ARG A 148 70.79 -15.23 61.27
CA ARG A 148 69.72 -14.66 62.09
C ARG A 148 69.49 -15.43 63.41
N ALA A 149 69.85 -16.71 63.45
CA ALA A 149 69.76 -17.59 64.63
C ALA A 149 71.04 -17.62 65.48
N PHE A 150 72.15 -17.08 64.97
CA PHE A 150 73.27 -16.56 65.75
C PHE A 150 72.89 -15.13 66.16
N PRO A 151 72.98 -14.75 67.45
CA PRO A 151 72.17 -13.65 67.97
C PRO A 151 72.64 -12.31 67.40
N ALA A 152 71.90 -11.78 66.43
CA ALA A 152 71.70 -10.34 66.37
C ALA A 152 70.88 -10.01 67.61
N ALA A 153 71.55 -9.43 68.61
CA ALA A 153 70.95 -8.90 69.81
C ALA A 153 69.59 -8.24 69.52
N PRO A 154 68.62 -8.28 70.45
CA PRO A 154 67.50 -7.35 70.38
C PRO A 154 68.13 -5.96 70.43
N CYS A 155 68.15 -5.26 69.29
CA CYS A 155 68.49 -3.85 69.25
C CYS A 155 67.62 -3.20 70.32
N CYS A 156 68.24 -2.53 71.28
CA CYS A 156 67.65 -1.97 72.48
C CYS A 156 66.37 -1.19 72.15
N LEU A 157 65.22 -1.85 72.24
CA LEU A 157 63.91 -1.21 72.16
C LEU A 157 63.32 -1.19 73.57
N ASP A 158 62.99 0.02 73.99
CA ASP A 158 62.36 0.35 75.27
C ASP A 158 61.22 -0.65 75.58
N PRO A 159 61.19 -1.29 76.77
CA PRO A 159 60.18 -2.29 77.14
C PRO A 159 58.72 -1.83 76.92
N LYS A 160 58.44 -0.52 76.92
CA LYS A 160 57.11 0.04 76.62
C LYS A 160 56.65 -0.15 75.16
N ASN A 161 57.57 -0.35 74.21
CA ASN A 161 57.26 -0.41 72.78
C ASN A 161 57.20 -1.85 72.22
N LYS A 162 57.57 -2.88 73.01
CA LYS A 162 57.56 -4.29 72.58
C LYS A 162 56.16 -4.83 72.29
N LEU A 163 55.15 -4.42 73.07
CA LEU A 163 53.76 -4.81 72.83
C LEU A 163 53.17 -4.10 71.60
N LYS A 164 53.60 -2.87 71.31
CA LYS A 164 53.14 -2.10 70.15
C LYS A 164 53.62 -2.72 68.83
N ALA A 165 54.85 -3.23 68.78
CA ALA A 165 55.40 -3.90 67.61
C ALA A 165 54.72 -5.25 67.26
N LEU A 166 54.05 -5.88 68.23
CA LEU A 166 53.33 -7.14 68.07
C LEU A 166 51.82 -6.96 67.85
N ALA A 167 51.30 -5.73 67.95
CA ALA A 167 49.89 -5.44 67.73
C ALA A 167 49.56 -5.41 66.22
N PRO A 168 48.47 -6.09 65.77
CA PRO A 168 48.05 -6.06 64.38
C PRO A 168 47.67 -4.63 64.00
N SER A 169 48.46 -4.05 63.10
CA SER A 169 48.36 -2.65 62.64
C SER A 169 48.28 -2.57 61.12
N ALA A 170 48.11 -3.72 60.46
CA ALA A 170 47.89 -3.82 59.04
C ALA A 170 46.46 -3.40 58.72
N GLU A 171 46.28 -2.64 57.64
CA GLU A 171 44.95 -2.32 57.11
C GLU A 171 44.27 -3.61 56.64
N TRP A 172 43.05 -3.85 57.13
CA TRP A 172 42.23 -5.00 56.72
C TRP A 172 40.78 -4.56 56.45
N PRO A 173 40.19 -4.90 55.29
CA PRO A 173 40.81 -5.58 54.16
C PRO A 173 41.88 -4.72 53.46
N ILE A 174 42.81 -5.36 52.75
CA ILE A 174 43.90 -4.66 52.05
C ILE A 174 43.29 -3.71 51.00
N ALA A 175 43.53 -2.40 51.12
CA ALA A 175 43.03 -1.42 50.17
C ALA A 175 43.55 -1.71 48.75
N MET A 176 42.65 -1.71 47.76
CA MET A 176 42.97 -2.03 46.35
C MET A 176 44.07 -1.11 45.79
N GLU A 177 44.11 0.15 46.21
CA GLU A 177 45.13 1.13 45.81
C GLU A 177 46.56 0.71 46.22
N ASN A 178 46.72 0.08 47.38
CA ASN A 178 48.01 -0.40 47.89
C ASN A 178 48.50 -1.63 47.07
N LEU A 179 47.56 -2.49 46.65
CA LEU A 179 47.84 -3.59 45.73
C LEU A 179 48.27 -3.09 44.34
N CYS A 180 47.62 -2.03 43.82
CA CYS A 180 48.00 -1.39 42.56
C CYS A 180 49.41 -0.76 42.63
N ARG A 181 49.81 -0.23 43.80
CA ARG A 181 51.14 0.36 44.06
C ARG A 181 52.24 -0.66 44.38
N ARG A 182 51.97 -1.98 44.25
CA ARG A 182 52.89 -3.09 44.55
C ARG A 182 53.26 -3.22 46.03
N VAL A 183 52.45 -2.72 46.97
CA VAL A 183 52.81 -2.69 48.38
C VAL A 183 51.69 -3.21 49.26
N VAL A 184 51.94 -4.30 49.99
CA VAL A 184 51.07 -4.76 51.09
C VAL A 184 51.62 -4.20 52.39
N ASN A 185 50.84 -3.35 53.05
CA ASN A 185 51.22 -2.75 54.33
C ASN A 185 50.90 -3.73 55.48
N LEU A 186 51.93 -4.32 56.08
CA LEU A 186 51.78 -5.24 57.22
C LEU A 186 51.77 -4.48 58.57
N GLY A 187 51.51 -3.17 58.55
CA GLY A 187 51.53 -2.31 59.73
C GLY A 187 52.94 -2.16 60.30
N ASN A 188 53.11 -2.43 61.58
CA ASN A 188 54.38 -2.37 62.30
C ASN A 188 55.42 -3.40 61.80
N GLY A 189 55.00 -4.37 60.97
CA GLY A 189 55.89 -5.31 60.26
C GLY A 189 56.50 -4.76 58.96
N GLY A 190 56.12 -3.55 58.54
CA GLY A 190 56.63 -2.88 57.34
C GLY A 190 55.81 -3.16 56.07
N LYS A 191 56.31 -2.66 54.94
CA LYS A 191 55.66 -2.73 53.62
C LYS A 191 56.28 -3.85 52.77
N LEU A 192 55.47 -4.81 52.34
CA LEU A 192 55.88 -5.95 51.50
C LEU A 192 55.63 -5.65 50.02
N GLY A 193 56.66 -5.77 49.18
CA GLY A 193 56.51 -5.65 47.74
C GLY A 193 55.86 -6.90 47.13
N VAL A 194 54.73 -6.78 46.43
CA VAL A 194 54.05 -7.91 45.77
C VAL A 194 53.96 -7.65 44.27
N SER A 195 54.51 -8.56 43.46
CA SER A 195 54.59 -8.43 41.99
C SER A 195 53.43 -9.09 41.23
N CYS A 196 52.78 -10.10 41.81
CA CYS A 196 51.79 -10.95 41.13
C CYS A 196 50.36 -10.38 41.10
N THR A 197 49.99 -9.45 41.98
CA THR A 197 48.63 -8.89 42.06
C THR A 197 48.32 -7.91 40.94
N ARG A 198 49.33 -7.20 40.42
CA ARG A 198 49.17 -6.27 39.29
C ARG A 198 48.86 -7.00 37.98
N LEU A 199 49.49 -8.14 37.73
CA LEU A 199 49.24 -8.94 36.52
C LEU A 199 47.83 -9.51 36.52
N ASN A 200 47.37 -10.07 37.65
CA ASN A 200 46.00 -10.56 37.77
C ASN A 200 44.95 -9.43 37.63
N TRP A 201 45.23 -8.25 38.22
CA TRP A 201 44.35 -7.09 38.06
C TRP A 201 44.31 -6.58 36.62
N LEU A 202 45.46 -6.46 35.94
CA LEU A 202 45.53 -6.10 34.52
C LEU A 202 44.79 -7.13 33.66
N ARG A 203 44.97 -8.43 33.93
CA ARG A 203 44.28 -9.52 33.23
C ARG A 203 42.77 -9.44 33.39
N ASN A 204 42.29 -9.25 34.61
CA ASN A 204 40.85 -9.13 34.88
C ASN A 204 40.26 -7.86 34.25
N ARG A 205 41.04 -6.78 34.22
CA ARG A 205 40.66 -5.53 33.55
C ARG A 205 40.58 -5.71 32.03
N THR A 206 41.58 -6.33 31.40
CA THR A 206 41.57 -6.57 29.95
C THR A 206 40.45 -7.53 29.57
N VAL A 207 40.21 -8.59 30.35
CA VAL A 207 39.06 -9.50 30.15
C VAL A 207 37.74 -8.74 30.23
N HIS A 208 37.58 -7.86 31.23
CA HIS A 208 36.39 -7.03 31.34
C HIS A 208 36.24 -6.07 30.16
N GLU A 209 37.31 -5.39 29.73
CA GLU A 209 37.31 -4.50 28.57
C GLU A 209 36.94 -5.25 27.28
N ILE A 210 37.46 -6.47 27.07
CA ILE A 210 37.10 -7.34 25.95
C ILE A 210 35.62 -7.76 26.01
N LYS A 211 35.12 -8.17 27.18
CA LYS A 211 33.70 -8.52 27.37
C LYS A 211 32.77 -7.34 27.06
N VAL A 212 33.11 -6.15 27.54
CA VAL A 212 32.33 -4.93 27.28
C VAL A 212 32.32 -4.61 25.79
N GLN A 213 33.46 -4.69 25.11
CA GLN A 213 33.54 -4.48 23.66
C GLN A 213 32.74 -5.53 22.87
N HIS A 214 32.80 -6.80 23.28
CA HIS A 214 32.01 -7.87 22.67
C HIS A 214 30.51 -7.63 22.79
N PHE A 215 30.00 -7.36 24.00
CA PHE A 215 28.58 -7.07 24.19
C PHE A 215 28.15 -5.78 23.51
N TYR A 216 29.03 -4.76 23.46
CA TYR A 216 28.75 -3.55 22.70
C TYR A 216 28.60 -3.85 21.21
N GLN A 217 29.53 -4.60 20.60
CA GLN A 217 29.45 -5.01 19.20
C GLN A 217 28.21 -5.85 18.92
N GLN A 218 27.86 -6.78 19.82
CA GLN A 218 26.66 -7.59 19.71
C GLN A 218 25.37 -6.75 19.77
N LEU A 219 25.29 -5.79 20.69
CA LEU A 219 24.15 -4.88 20.76
C LEU A 219 24.05 -4.00 19.53
N VAL A 220 25.18 -3.54 18.99
CA VAL A 220 25.22 -2.76 17.75
C VAL A 220 24.78 -3.61 16.56
N SER A 221 25.21 -4.87 16.45
CA SER A 221 24.73 -5.77 15.40
C SER A 221 23.24 -6.06 15.57
N ASP A 222 22.77 -6.36 16.77
CA ASP A 222 21.34 -6.63 17.02
C ASP A 222 20.49 -5.42 16.59
N LEU A 223 20.90 -4.20 16.98
CA LEU A 223 20.26 -2.96 16.54
C LEU A 223 20.37 -2.75 15.02
N ALA A 224 21.50 -3.10 14.42
CA ALA A 224 21.69 -3.04 12.97
C ALA A 224 20.78 -4.03 12.22
N TRP A 225 20.22 -5.06 12.86
CA TRP A 225 19.23 -5.98 12.27
C TRP A 225 17.78 -5.69 12.69
N THR A 226 17.56 -4.80 13.66
CA THR A 226 16.19 -4.42 14.06
C THR A 226 15.43 -3.75 12.90
N PRO A 227 14.12 -4.02 12.75
CA PRO A 227 13.29 -3.41 11.73
C PRO A 227 13.16 -1.90 11.92
N LEU A 228 12.90 -1.19 10.81
CA LEU A 228 12.63 0.24 10.86
C LEU A 228 11.24 0.49 11.43
N ASP A 229 11.11 1.52 12.27
CA ASP A 229 9.79 2.02 12.66
C ASP A 229 9.22 2.86 11.50
N LEU A 230 8.68 2.16 10.51
CA LEU A 230 8.08 2.75 9.32
C LEU A 230 6.95 3.73 9.68
N THR A 231 6.18 3.46 10.73
CA THR A 231 5.07 4.36 11.14
C THR A 231 5.64 5.71 11.54
N SER A 232 6.64 5.73 12.42
CA SER A 232 7.28 6.97 12.88
C SER A 232 7.94 7.74 11.71
N LEU A 233 8.71 7.03 10.87
CA LEU A 233 9.41 7.62 9.73
C LEU A 233 8.44 8.25 8.74
N ILE A 234 7.35 7.55 8.42
CA ILE A 234 6.32 8.06 7.51
C ILE A 234 5.66 9.29 8.15
N THR A 235 5.22 9.23 9.41
CA THR A 235 4.57 10.39 10.06
C THR A 235 5.42 11.65 10.13
N GLU A 236 6.74 11.50 10.22
CA GLU A 236 7.67 12.63 10.22
C GLU A 236 7.77 13.30 8.84
N HIS A 237 7.67 12.54 7.75
CA HIS A 237 7.99 12.99 6.39
C HIS A 237 6.79 13.12 5.44
N ILE A 238 5.55 12.81 5.88
CA ILE A 238 4.34 12.97 5.03
C ILE A 238 4.17 14.45 4.59
N PRO A 239 4.04 14.72 3.28
CA PRO A 239 3.79 16.08 2.77
C PRO A 239 2.31 16.52 2.84
N VAL A 240 1.37 15.58 2.99
CA VAL A 240 -0.09 15.81 2.84
C VAL A 240 -0.84 15.81 4.18
N GLN A 241 -1.79 16.75 4.34
CA GLN A 241 -2.66 16.84 5.51
C GLN A 241 -3.93 15.96 5.38
N GLN A 242 -3.81 14.64 5.35
CA GLN A 242 -4.96 13.72 5.30
C GLN A 242 -5.07 12.85 6.55
N GLU A 243 -6.29 12.53 6.99
CA GLU A 243 -6.53 11.70 8.18
C GLU A 243 -6.06 10.24 8.00
N GLN A 244 -6.01 9.74 6.77
CA GLN A 244 -5.48 8.42 6.43
C GLN A 244 -4.43 8.53 5.33
N PHE A 245 -3.32 7.81 5.49
CA PHE A 245 -2.23 7.76 4.52
C PHE A 245 -1.91 6.30 4.17
N PHE A 246 -1.96 5.97 2.89
CA PHE A 246 -1.60 4.64 2.38
C PHE A 246 -0.24 4.72 1.70
N TRP A 247 0.70 3.92 2.17
CA TRP A 247 2.06 3.87 1.64
C TRP A 247 2.37 2.45 1.21
N LYS A 248 2.56 2.26 -0.10
CA LYS A 248 2.96 0.98 -0.68
C LYS A 248 4.29 1.10 -1.38
N VAL A 249 5.27 0.30 -0.98
CA VAL A 249 6.60 0.30 -1.59
C VAL A 249 6.93 -1.07 -2.13
N LEU A 250 7.56 -1.08 -3.31
CA LEU A 250 8.16 -2.29 -3.88
C LEU A 250 9.66 -2.26 -3.62
N LEU A 251 10.14 -3.31 -2.96
CA LEU A 251 11.54 -3.62 -2.75
C LEU A 251 12.00 -4.56 -3.85
N VAL A 252 12.79 -4.03 -4.78
CA VAL A 252 13.31 -4.75 -5.94
C VAL A 252 14.69 -5.27 -5.58
N LEU A 253 14.81 -6.59 -5.46
CA LEU A 253 16.01 -7.30 -5.01
C LEU A 253 16.61 -8.08 -6.18
N PRO A 254 17.94 -8.30 -6.19
CA PRO A 254 18.59 -9.16 -7.17
C PRO A 254 18.03 -10.60 -7.09
N ASP A 255 18.26 -11.38 -8.16
CA ASP A 255 17.88 -12.80 -8.17
C ASP A 255 18.71 -13.55 -7.11
N ASP A 256 18.01 -14.32 -6.27
CA ASP A 256 18.63 -15.23 -5.32
C ASP A 256 18.86 -16.56 -6.08
N ASP A 257 19.99 -16.71 -6.77
CA ASP A 257 20.35 -18.01 -7.33
C ASP A 257 20.59 -18.98 -6.16
N ASP A 258 19.72 -19.98 -6.01
CA ASP A 258 19.73 -21.00 -4.95
C ASP A 258 21.07 -21.80 -4.87
N GLU A 259 21.97 -21.62 -5.85
CA GLU A 259 23.30 -22.24 -5.87
C GLU A 259 24.37 -21.47 -5.06
N CYS A 260 24.07 -20.26 -4.58
CA CYS A 260 24.99 -19.47 -3.75
C CYS A 260 25.11 -20.03 -2.32
N ALA A 261 26.33 -20.00 -1.78
CA ALA A 261 26.61 -20.47 -0.42
C ALA A 261 25.85 -19.65 0.64
N GLU A 262 25.50 -20.27 1.78
CA GLU A 262 24.69 -19.62 2.83
C GLU A 262 25.27 -18.30 3.36
N ASP A 263 26.60 -18.13 3.27
CA ASP A 263 27.36 -16.97 3.75
C ASP A 263 27.70 -15.94 2.65
N ASP A 264 27.06 -16.02 1.47
CA ASP A 264 27.30 -15.06 0.38
C ASP A 264 26.93 -13.62 0.81
N PRO A 265 27.84 -12.63 0.72
CA PRO A 265 27.58 -11.25 1.15
C PRO A 265 26.36 -10.61 0.47
N ASN A 266 26.00 -11.02 -0.74
CA ASN A 266 24.80 -10.52 -1.42
C ASN A 266 23.52 -11.03 -0.73
N ARG A 267 23.42 -12.33 -0.46
CA ARG A 267 22.29 -12.93 0.28
C ARG A 267 22.12 -12.30 1.67
N VAL A 268 23.21 -12.12 2.39
CA VAL A 268 23.17 -11.50 3.73
C VAL A 268 22.68 -10.05 3.66
N LEU A 269 23.06 -9.29 2.63
CA LEU A 269 22.58 -7.93 2.40
C LEU A 269 21.09 -7.88 2.04
N VAL A 270 20.63 -8.80 1.18
CA VAL A 270 19.22 -8.97 0.82
C VAL A 270 18.38 -9.28 2.06
N ASP A 271 18.83 -10.23 2.89
CA ASP A 271 18.15 -10.60 4.14
C ASP A 271 18.15 -9.47 5.16
N TRP A 272 19.26 -8.72 5.27
CA TRP A 272 19.34 -7.53 6.10
C TRP A 272 18.32 -6.47 5.67
N LEU A 273 18.20 -6.22 4.37
CA LEU A 273 17.24 -5.25 3.85
C LEU A 273 15.79 -5.72 4.06
N LYS A 274 15.50 -7.01 3.84
CA LYS A 274 14.20 -7.61 4.19
C LYS A 274 13.89 -7.44 5.68
N ALA A 275 14.87 -7.67 6.57
CA ALA A 275 14.70 -7.47 8.00
C ALA A 275 14.38 -6.00 8.36
N LYS A 276 14.93 -5.02 7.63
CA LYS A 276 14.61 -3.59 7.83
C LYS A 276 13.18 -3.22 7.52
N PHE A 277 12.57 -3.89 6.56
CA PHE A 277 11.18 -3.64 6.20
C PHE A 277 10.19 -4.61 6.85
N LEU A 278 10.65 -5.56 7.67
CA LEU A 278 9.78 -6.44 8.43
C LEU A 278 9.05 -5.68 9.55
N GLY A 279 7.79 -6.01 9.83
CA GLY A 279 7.03 -5.37 10.90
C GLY A 279 7.31 -6.03 12.26
N ASP A 280 7.24 -5.25 13.35
CA ASP A 280 7.43 -5.72 14.74
C ASP A 280 6.42 -6.82 15.16
N LYS A 281 5.31 -6.93 14.43
CA LYS A 281 4.33 -8.01 14.62
C LYS A 281 4.70 -9.17 13.72
N SER A 282 5.28 -10.21 14.33
CA SER A 282 5.55 -11.52 13.72
C SER A 282 4.39 -11.93 12.80
N TRP A 283 4.55 -11.74 11.50
CA TRP A 283 3.67 -12.35 10.53
C TRP A 283 3.79 -13.87 10.76
N LYS A 284 2.68 -14.51 11.12
CA LYS A 284 2.66 -15.96 11.35
C LYS A 284 3.20 -16.60 10.07
N LYS A 285 4.18 -17.49 10.20
CA LYS A 285 4.71 -18.41 9.16
C LYS A 285 3.64 -19.32 8.48
N ASN A 286 2.36 -18.95 8.53
CA ASN A 286 1.21 -19.76 8.13
C ASN A 286 0.42 -19.15 6.95
N ALA A 287 0.85 -18.05 6.35
CA ALA A 287 0.41 -17.76 4.99
C ALA A 287 1.16 -18.73 4.06
N PRO A 288 0.47 -19.49 3.19
CA PRO A 288 1.16 -20.31 2.21
C PRO A 288 2.09 -19.38 1.44
N CYS A 289 3.37 -19.76 1.35
CA CYS A 289 4.31 -19.14 0.43
C CYS A 289 3.58 -19.05 -0.91
N ALA A 290 3.19 -17.84 -1.33
CA ALA A 290 2.70 -17.67 -2.68
C ALA A 290 3.91 -17.99 -3.55
N GLU A 291 3.81 -19.08 -4.33
CA GLU A 291 4.88 -19.62 -5.19
C GLU A 291 5.19 -18.68 -6.36
N GLY A 292 5.53 -17.42 -6.08
CA GLY A 292 5.84 -16.39 -7.06
C GLY A 292 6.96 -15.46 -6.61
N ARG A 293 7.64 -14.87 -7.60
CA ARG A 293 8.73 -13.89 -7.39
C ARG A 293 8.28 -12.56 -6.75
N ILE A 294 6.96 -12.30 -6.66
CA ILE A 294 6.38 -11.14 -5.96
C ILE A 294 5.73 -11.59 -4.66
N GLN A 295 6.22 -11.08 -3.53
CA GLN A 295 5.77 -11.49 -2.20
C GLN A 295 5.42 -10.29 -1.32
N THR A 296 4.39 -10.41 -0.48
CA THR A 296 4.07 -9.37 0.51
C THR A 296 4.90 -9.61 1.77
N LEU A 297 5.83 -8.70 2.06
CA LEU A 297 6.71 -8.76 3.22
C LEU A 297 6.02 -8.26 4.49
N THR A 298 5.32 -7.13 4.38
CA THR A 298 4.56 -6.55 5.49
C THR A 298 3.28 -5.90 5.01
N LEU A 299 2.23 -6.07 5.81
CA LEU A 299 0.95 -5.41 5.66
C LEU A 299 0.40 -5.07 7.04
N PHE A 300 0.27 -3.78 7.35
CA PHE A 300 -0.33 -3.33 8.61
C PHE A 300 -0.90 -1.93 8.52
N SER A 301 -1.78 -1.60 9.46
CA SER A 301 -2.26 -0.24 9.69
C SER A 301 -2.02 0.12 11.16
N SER A 302 -1.36 1.24 11.41
CA SER A 302 -1.07 1.76 12.75
C SER A 302 -1.47 3.24 12.90
N PRO A 303 -2.01 3.67 14.04
CA PRO A 303 -2.19 5.09 14.32
C PRO A 303 -0.83 5.75 14.53
N GLY A 304 -0.62 6.88 13.88
CA GLY A 304 0.51 7.77 14.01
C GLY A 304 0.07 9.13 14.56
N VAL A 305 1.02 9.89 15.13
CA VAL A 305 0.76 11.23 15.64
C VAL A 305 1.73 12.19 14.96
N GLN A 306 1.21 13.16 14.22
CA GLN A 306 2.00 14.26 13.67
C GLN A 306 1.56 15.55 14.37
N GLY A 307 2.42 16.06 15.25
CA GLY A 307 2.07 17.20 16.12
C GLY A 307 0.88 16.88 17.02
N SER A 308 -0.25 17.56 16.83
CA SER A 308 -1.49 17.36 17.62
C SER A 308 -2.56 16.52 16.90
N ARG A 309 -2.29 16.03 15.68
CA ARG A 309 -3.27 15.29 14.87
C ARG A 309 -2.98 13.79 14.91
N ALA A 310 -4.03 12.99 15.11
CA ALA A 310 -3.97 11.56 14.92
C ALA A 310 -4.17 11.24 13.43
N LEU A 311 -3.30 10.40 12.88
CA LEU A 311 -3.26 9.98 11.48
C LEU A 311 -3.29 8.46 11.45
N MET A 312 -4.03 7.86 10.51
CA MET A 312 -3.96 6.42 10.29
C MET A 312 -2.97 6.11 9.17
N VAL A 313 -1.88 5.44 9.49
CA VAL A 313 -0.85 5.05 8.51
C VAL A 313 -1.01 3.58 8.16
N SER A 314 -1.28 3.29 6.90
CA SER A 314 -1.41 1.96 6.35
C SER A 314 -0.22 1.66 5.44
N VAL A 315 0.57 0.65 5.79
CA VAL A 315 1.82 0.30 5.12
C VAL A 315 1.71 -1.06 4.45
N CYS A 316 2.11 -1.12 3.19
CA CYS A 316 2.34 -2.35 2.44
C CYS A 316 3.76 -2.34 1.88
N VAL A 317 4.54 -3.38 2.16
CA VAL A 317 5.83 -3.60 1.50
C VAL A 317 5.76 -4.91 0.76
N LYS A 318 6.01 -4.87 -0.55
CA LYS A 318 6.19 -6.06 -1.38
C LYS A 318 7.64 -6.18 -1.81
N VAL A 319 8.07 -7.41 -2.00
CA VAL A 319 9.41 -7.77 -2.46
C VAL A 319 9.28 -8.42 -3.84
N VAL A 320 10.17 -8.05 -4.74
CA VAL A 320 10.33 -8.66 -6.06
C VAL A 320 11.75 -9.17 -6.19
N HIS A 321 11.90 -10.45 -6.56
CA HIS A 321 13.20 -11.07 -6.80
C HIS A 321 13.46 -11.18 -8.31
N GLY A 322 14.60 -10.62 -8.74
CA GLY A 322 15.09 -10.76 -10.10
C GLY A 322 14.16 -10.30 -11.22
N VAL A 323 14.50 -10.73 -12.43
CA VAL A 323 13.72 -10.44 -13.65
C VAL A 323 12.45 -11.30 -13.63
N LEU A 324 11.30 -10.72 -13.96
CA LEU A 324 10.04 -11.46 -13.98
C LEU A 324 9.82 -12.13 -15.35
N SER A 325 9.32 -13.36 -15.34
CA SER A 325 8.85 -14.03 -16.55
C SER A 325 7.51 -13.44 -17.01
N ASP A 326 7.17 -13.56 -18.30
CA ASP A 326 5.91 -13.04 -18.86
C ASP A 326 4.67 -13.58 -18.12
N ALA A 327 4.71 -14.85 -17.68
CA ALA A 327 3.62 -15.46 -16.92
C ALA A 327 3.46 -14.83 -15.52
N GLU A 328 4.56 -14.49 -14.85
CA GLU A 328 4.53 -13.80 -13.55
C GLU A 328 4.09 -12.35 -13.70
N LEU A 329 4.49 -11.72 -14.81
CA LEU A 329 4.07 -10.38 -15.19
C LEU A 329 2.56 -10.30 -15.41
N ASP A 330 2.02 -11.27 -16.14
CA ASP A 330 0.59 -11.43 -16.38
C ASP A 330 -0.18 -11.76 -15.10
N ALA A 331 0.40 -12.60 -14.23
CA ALA A 331 -0.16 -12.89 -12.92
C ALA A 331 -0.23 -11.64 -12.04
N ALA A 332 0.84 -10.84 -11.99
CA ALA A 332 0.89 -9.58 -11.24
C ALA A 332 -0.13 -8.56 -11.76
N SER A 333 -0.30 -8.48 -13.08
CA SER A 333 -1.30 -7.63 -13.74
C SER A 333 -2.74 -8.11 -13.47
N THR A 334 -2.97 -9.42 -13.43
CA THR A 334 -4.27 -10.03 -13.16
C THR A 334 -4.66 -9.88 -11.68
N GLN A 335 -3.72 -10.10 -10.77
CA GLN A 335 -3.89 -9.96 -9.32
C GLN A 335 -3.85 -8.51 -8.86
N LYS A 336 -3.52 -7.57 -9.75
CA LYS A 336 -3.43 -6.13 -9.46
C LYS A 336 -2.42 -5.81 -8.36
N ASP A 337 -1.38 -6.62 -8.28
CA ASP A 337 -0.41 -6.61 -7.18
C ASP A 337 0.42 -5.33 -7.11
N LEU A 338 0.56 -4.61 -8.22
CA LEU A 338 1.35 -3.38 -8.32
C LEU A 338 0.49 -2.10 -8.21
N LEU A 339 -0.83 -2.21 -8.09
CA LEU A 339 -1.71 -1.05 -7.92
C LEU A 339 -1.42 -0.34 -6.59
N GLY A 340 -1.49 0.99 -6.60
CA GLY A 340 -1.31 1.83 -5.42
C GLY A 340 0.15 2.02 -4.99
N THR A 341 1.12 1.53 -5.78
CA THR A 341 2.54 1.70 -5.46
C THR A 341 2.91 3.18 -5.38
N SER A 342 3.47 3.58 -4.25
CA SER A 342 3.85 4.95 -3.90
C SER A 342 5.33 5.23 -4.15
N GLY A 343 6.18 4.21 -4.27
CA GLY A 343 7.60 4.34 -4.58
C GLY A 343 8.30 2.99 -4.73
N LEU A 344 9.53 3.05 -5.26
CA LEU A 344 10.37 1.89 -5.54
C LEU A 344 11.71 2.00 -4.82
N ILE A 345 12.22 0.88 -4.31
CA ILE A 345 13.58 0.77 -3.78
C ILE A 345 14.27 -0.37 -4.52
N LEU A 346 15.28 -0.04 -5.33
CA LEU A 346 16.10 -1.00 -6.08
C LEU A 346 17.41 -1.25 -5.31
N LEU A 347 17.69 -2.50 -4.97
CA LEU A 347 19.00 -2.92 -4.47
C LEU A 347 19.83 -3.45 -5.64
N LEU A 348 20.98 -2.82 -5.91
CA LEU A 348 21.93 -3.36 -6.88
C LEU A 348 22.79 -4.45 -6.23
N PRO A 349 23.17 -5.50 -6.99
CA PRO A 349 24.10 -6.51 -6.47
C PRO A 349 25.49 -5.90 -6.24
N PRO A 350 26.28 -6.43 -5.27
CA PRO A 350 27.66 -5.99 -5.06
C PRO A 350 28.48 -6.10 -6.34
N ARG A 351 29.14 -5.01 -6.73
CA ARG A 351 29.85 -4.94 -8.00
C ARG A 351 31.23 -5.61 -7.89
N VAL A 352 31.46 -6.65 -8.69
CA VAL A 352 32.80 -7.21 -8.91
C VAL A 352 33.36 -6.49 -10.13
N ARG A 353 34.43 -5.70 -9.97
CA ARG A 353 35.07 -5.03 -11.12
C ARG A 353 35.69 -6.10 -12.01
N SER A 354 35.12 -6.27 -13.21
CA SER A 354 35.66 -7.11 -14.27
C SER A 354 36.30 -6.22 -15.34
N GLU A 355 37.37 -6.67 -15.97
CA GLU A 355 37.97 -5.97 -17.11
C GLU A 355 37.13 -6.16 -18.40
N ASP A 356 36.22 -7.15 -18.39
CA ASP A 356 35.37 -7.47 -19.53
C ASP A 356 34.14 -6.53 -19.57
N LEU A 357 34.17 -5.58 -20.51
CA LEU A 357 33.07 -4.64 -20.76
C LEU A 357 31.71 -5.31 -20.95
N ALA A 358 31.68 -6.52 -21.50
CA ALA A 358 30.45 -7.28 -21.71
C ALA A 358 29.79 -7.73 -20.39
N GLU A 359 30.58 -8.06 -19.36
CA GLU A 359 30.03 -8.44 -18.06
C GLU A 359 29.47 -7.23 -17.32
N GLU A 360 30.12 -6.07 -17.46
CA GLU A 360 29.60 -4.79 -16.94
C GLU A 360 28.29 -4.39 -17.63
N ASP A 361 28.20 -4.54 -18.96
CA ASP A 361 26.97 -4.27 -19.70
C ASP A 361 25.83 -5.18 -19.24
N VAL A 362 26.10 -6.48 -19.00
CA VAL A 362 25.09 -7.43 -18.50
C VAL A 362 24.59 -7.03 -17.11
N TYR A 363 25.47 -6.56 -16.22
CA TYR A 363 25.11 -6.07 -14.89
C TYR A 363 24.11 -4.91 -14.97
N TRP A 364 24.39 -3.89 -15.78
CA TRP A 364 23.51 -2.73 -15.91
C TRP A 364 22.21 -3.07 -16.65
N LEU A 365 22.30 -3.85 -17.73
CA LEU A 365 21.15 -4.24 -18.53
C LEU A 365 20.17 -5.12 -17.75
N SER A 366 20.66 -6.01 -16.88
CA SER A 366 19.79 -6.86 -16.04
C SER A 366 19.01 -6.04 -15.00
N ALA A 367 19.68 -5.13 -14.29
CA ALA A 367 19.04 -4.22 -13.33
C ALA A 367 18.04 -3.26 -14.03
N LEU A 368 18.42 -2.71 -15.19
CA LEU A 368 17.55 -1.84 -15.97
C LEU A 368 16.33 -2.59 -16.54
N LEU A 369 16.52 -3.84 -16.99
CA LEU A 369 15.44 -4.69 -17.48
C LEU A 369 14.42 -4.97 -16.37
N GLN A 370 14.90 -5.38 -15.20
CA GLN A 370 14.05 -5.64 -14.03
C GLN A 370 13.21 -4.41 -13.66
N LEU A 371 13.85 -3.23 -13.61
CA LEU A 371 13.18 -1.98 -13.33
C LEU A 371 12.13 -1.62 -14.40
N LYS A 372 12.48 -1.73 -15.68
CA LYS A 372 11.56 -1.42 -16.80
C LYS A 372 10.35 -2.35 -16.83
N GLN A 373 10.54 -3.65 -16.59
CA GLN A 373 9.44 -4.61 -16.53
C GLN A 373 8.40 -4.20 -15.48
N LEU A 374 8.84 -3.87 -14.26
CA LEU A 374 7.94 -3.45 -13.18
C LEU A 374 7.23 -2.13 -13.48
N LEU A 375 7.96 -1.16 -14.03
CA LEU A 375 7.42 0.15 -14.38
C LEU A 375 6.39 0.09 -15.51
N GLN A 376 6.54 -0.83 -16.46
CA GLN A 376 5.62 -1.01 -17.59
C GLN A 376 4.32 -1.73 -17.20
N VAL A 377 4.35 -2.57 -16.16
CA VAL A 377 3.17 -3.33 -15.68
C VAL A 377 2.29 -2.49 -14.75
N LYS A 378 2.89 -1.51 -14.07
CA LYS A 378 2.16 -0.54 -13.26
C LYS A 378 1.38 0.43 -14.17
N PRO A 379 0.12 0.77 -13.86
CA PRO A 379 -0.54 1.90 -14.52
C PRO A 379 0.25 3.20 -14.29
N PHE A 380 0.25 4.07 -15.30
CA PHE A 380 1.22 5.17 -15.42
C PHE A 380 1.06 6.27 -14.35
N HIS A 381 -0.12 6.45 -13.75
CA HIS A 381 -0.39 7.59 -12.86
C HIS A 381 -0.74 7.16 -11.43
N PRO A 382 -0.11 7.71 -10.38
CA PRO A 382 0.99 8.67 -10.44
C PRO A 382 2.32 8.03 -10.83
N VAL A 383 3.21 8.84 -11.39
CA VAL A 383 4.61 8.47 -11.62
C VAL A 383 5.31 8.37 -10.25
N VAL A 384 6.09 7.31 -10.03
CA VAL A 384 6.63 6.96 -8.71
C VAL A 384 8.11 7.36 -8.55
N PRO A 385 8.55 7.78 -7.35
CA PRO A 385 9.95 8.03 -7.06
C PRO A 385 10.74 6.72 -6.90
N LEU A 386 12.04 6.77 -7.21
CA LEU A 386 12.96 5.63 -7.15
C LEU A 386 14.13 5.89 -6.19
N VAL A 387 14.38 4.96 -5.28
CA VAL A 387 15.62 4.90 -4.49
C VAL A 387 16.49 3.79 -5.06
N VAL A 388 17.76 4.09 -5.37
CA VAL A 388 18.75 3.09 -5.78
C VAL A 388 19.75 2.89 -4.64
N LEU A 389 19.78 1.69 -4.06
CA LEU A 389 20.71 1.30 -3.02
C LEU A 389 21.91 0.60 -3.64
N VAL A 390 23.11 1.13 -3.40
CA VAL A 390 24.34 0.64 -4.02
C VAL A 390 25.31 0.14 -2.94
N PRO A 391 25.68 -1.15 -2.93
CA PRO A 391 26.67 -1.67 -1.98
C PRO A 391 28.06 -1.09 -2.31
N SER A 392 28.62 -0.30 -1.41
CA SER A 392 29.91 0.36 -1.63
C SER A 392 31.10 -0.51 -1.16
N GLN A 393 32.13 -0.61 -2.01
CA GLN A 393 33.51 -0.84 -1.60
C GLN A 393 34.25 0.49 -1.71
N GLU A 394 35.06 0.84 -0.72
CA GLU A 394 35.61 2.19 -0.54
C GLU A 394 36.30 2.75 -1.81
N GLY A 395 35.80 3.90 -2.29
CA GLY A 395 36.57 4.86 -3.10
C GLY A 395 36.35 4.82 -4.62
N GLU A 396 35.28 5.46 -5.11
CA GLU A 396 35.23 6.25 -6.37
C GLU A 396 33.83 6.88 -6.54
N ALA A 397 33.68 7.86 -7.44
CA ALA A 397 32.43 8.60 -7.67
C ALA A 397 31.39 7.73 -8.41
N MET A 398 30.70 6.85 -7.65
CA MET A 398 29.79 5.82 -8.15
C MET A 398 28.45 6.37 -8.68
N GLU A 399 28.05 7.58 -8.25
CA GLU A 399 26.76 8.18 -8.63
C GLU A 399 26.59 8.30 -10.15
N ARG A 400 27.59 8.83 -10.88
CA ARG A 400 27.49 9.02 -12.34
C ARG A 400 27.40 7.71 -13.10
N GLU A 401 28.15 6.70 -12.67
CA GLU A 401 28.14 5.38 -13.31
C GLU A 401 26.78 4.71 -13.16
N VAL A 402 26.14 4.86 -11.98
CA VAL A 402 24.80 4.33 -11.72
C VAL A 402 23.75 5.12 -12.54
N GLU A 403 23.88 6.45 -12.62
CA GLU A 403 23.00 7.28 -13.44
C GLU A 403 23.04 6.91 -14.92
N GLU A 404 24.25 6.73 -15.47
CA GLU A 404 24.47 6.36 -16.88
C GLU A 404 24.06 4.90 -17.14
N GLY A 405 24.47 3.96 -16.29
CA GLY A 405 24.21 2.53 -16.44
C GLY A 405 22.71 2.17 -16.38
N LEU A 406 21.96 2.81 -15.46
CA LEU A 406 20.50 2.62 -15.37
C LEU A 406 19.71 3.59 -16.25
N MET A 407 20.38 4.47 -17.00
CA MET A 407 19.74 5.47 -17.86
C MET A 407 18.65 6.26 -17.12
N LEU A 408 18.92 6.70 -15.88
CA LEU A 408 17.88 7.25 -14.99
C LEU A 408 17.20 8.49 -15.56
N GLN A 409 17.94 9.32 -16.30
CA GLN A 409 17.41 10.50 -16.98
C GLN A 409 16.44 10.15 -18.11
N ASP A 410 16.66 9.02 -18.80
CA ASP A 410 15.72 8.53 -19.82
C ASP A 410 14.43 8.02 -19.19
N LEU A 411 14.52 7.40 -18.00
CA LEU A 411 13.34 6.95 -17.25
C LEU A 411 12.47 8.13 -16.76
N ILE A 412 13.09 9.24 -16.32
CA ILE A 412 12.36 10.49 -16.01
C ILE A 412 11.75 11.07 -17.28
N SER A 413 12.53 11.16 -18.37
CA SER A 413 12.07 11.74 -19.64
C SER A 413 10.91 10.94 -20.24
N ALA A 414 10.89 9.62 -20.05
CA ALA A 414 9.82 8.73 -20.43
C ALA A 414 8.62 8.72 -19.46
N GLN A 415 8.66 9.53 -18.39
CA GLN A 415 7.63 9.60 -17.34
C GLN A 415 7.36 8.26 -16.65
N LEU A 416 8.38 7.40 -16.54
CA LEU A 416 8.27 6.12 -15.82
C LEU A 416 8.56 6.31 -14.32
N ILE A 417 9.50 7.20 -13.98
CA ILE A 417 9.81 7.60 -12.60
C ILE A 417 9.70 9.12 -12.45
N SER A 418 9.33 9.60 -11.25
CA SER A 418 9.13 11.03 -10.99
C SER A 418 10.45 11.72 -10.64
N ASP A 419 11.24 11.08 -9.79
CA ASP A 419 12.54 11.54 -9.31
C ASP A 419 13.35 10.33 -8.80
N TYR A 420 14.66 10.49 -8.60
CA TYR A 420 15.50 9.44 -8.02
C TYR A 420 16.50 9.94 -6.98
N VAL A 421 16.94 9.03 -6.11
CA VAL A 421 18.09 9.23 -5.23
C VAL A 421 18.96 7.98 -5.19
N ILE A 422 20.27 8.17 -5.28
CA ILE A 422 21.27 7.10 -5.17
C ILE A 422 21.82 7.13 -3.75
N VAL A 423 21.81 5.98 -3.08
CA VAL A 423 22.26 5.85 -1.69
C VAL A 423 23.25 4.71 -1.58
N GLU A 424 24.48 5.08 -1.25
CA GLU A 424 25.54 4.12 -0.98
C GLU A 424 25.32 3.44 0.39
N LEU A 425 25.34 2.12 0.39
CA LEU A 425 25.33 1.28 1.58
C LEU A 425 26.77 0.92 1.98
N PRO A 426 27.13 1.02 3.27
CA PRO A 426 28.46 0.63 3.73
C PRO A 426 28.67 -0.87 3.52
N GLY A 427 29.92 -1.28 3.25
CA GLY A 427 30.28 -2.69 3.09
C GLY A 427 30.09 -3.56 4.36
N SER A 428 29.83 -2.95 5.52
CA SER A 428 29.50 -3.65 6.76
C SER A 428 28.04 -3.40 7.17
N ILE A 429 27.24 -4.47 7.17
CA ILE A 429 25.83 -4.47 7.62
C ILE A 429 25.67 -4.48 9.14
N ASN A 430 26.75 -4.76 9.88
CA ASN A 430 26.74 -4.84 11.34
C ASN A 430 26.88 -3.46 12.01
N ASP A 431 26.94 -2.38 11.23
CA ASP A 431 26.99 -1.02 11.72
C ASP A 431 25.62 -0.31 11.67
N LEU A 432 25.51 0.82 12.37
CA LEU A 432 24.30 1.65 12.32
C LEU A 432 24.28 2.61 11.14
N GLN A 433 25.35 2.70 10.34
CA GLN A 433 25.39 3.62 9.21
C GLN A 433 24.44 3.17 8.10
N GLY A 434 24.43 1.86 7.78
CA GLY A 434 23.49 1.31 6.79
C GLY A 434 22.04 1.60 7.18
N THR A 435 21.69 1.38 8.45
CA THR A 435 20.34 1.66 8.96
C THR A 435 19.96 3.14 8.82
N ARG A 436 20.89 4.07 9.13
CA ARG A 436 20.65 5.52 8.98
C ARG A 436 20.46 5.92 7.52
N ARG A 437 21.25 5.36 6.61
CA ARG A 437 21.16 5.62 5.16
C ARG A 437 19.82 5.15 4.60
N VAL A 438 19.39 3.93 4.93
CA VAL A 438 18.07 3.41 4.50
C VAL A 438 16.94 4.22 5.12
N SER A 439 17.03 4.61 6.38
CA SER A 439 16.01 5.46 7.03
C SER A 439 15.87 6.81 6.33
N ALA A 440 16.98 7.45 5.98
CA ALA A 440 16.98 8.71 5.23
C ALA A 440 16.41 8.52 3.82
N ALA A 441 16.72 7.41 3.15
CA ALA A 441 16.17 7.07 1.84
C ALA A 441 14.65 6.88 1.88
N VAL A 442 14.14 6.19 2.91
CA VAL A 442 12.69 6.05 3.16
C VAL A 442 12.06 7.41 3.43
N GLY A 443 12.68 8.25 4.27
CA GLY A 443 12.20 9.62 4.54
C GLY A 443 12.11 10.46 3.27
N TRP A 444 13.13 10.39 2.40
CA TRP A 444 13.10 11.03 1.09
C TRP A 444 11.97 10.49 0.20
N LEU A 445 11.82 9.16 0.10
CA LEU A 445 10.78 8.53 -0.71
C LEU A 445 9.36 8.91 -0.24
N VAL A 446 9.13 9.02 1.06
CA VAL A 446 7.85 9.51 1.63
C VAL A 446 7.63 10.98 1.29
N SER A 447 8.67 11.82 1.38
CA SER A 447 8.56 13.25 1.04
C SER A 447 8.29 13.49 -0.45
N GLN A 448 8.75 12.58 -1.32
CA GLN A 448 8.52 12.59 -2.77
C GLN A 448 7.30 11.78 -3.19
N CYS A 449 6.51 11.26 -2.25
CA CYS A 449 5.29 10.54 -2.60
C CYS A 449 4.35 11.46 -3.40
N PRO A 450 3.75 10.94 -4.48
CA PRO A 450 2.83 11.73 -5.30
C PRO A 450 1.69 12.31 -4.44
N ALA A 451 1.27 13.53 -4.78
CA ALA A 451 0.10 14.13 -4.15
C ALA A 451 -1.10 13.17 -4.25
N SER A 452 -1.82 13.03 -3.15
CA SER A 452 -3.03 12.19 -3.10
C SER A 452 -4.00 12.58 -4.20
N LEU A 453 -4.50 11.60 -4.96
CA LEU A 453 -5.55 11.82 -5.95
C LEU A 453 -6.80 12.36 -5.23
N GLU A 454 -7.24 13.58 -5.57
CA GLU A 454 -8.47 14.19 -5.02
C GLU A 454 -9.74 13.55 -5.61
N LEU A 455 -9.87 12.24 -5.43
CA LEU A 455 -11.04 11.48 -5.85
C LEU A 455 -12.16 11.65 -4.82
N CYS A 456 -13.32 12.07 -5.30
CA CYS A 456 -14.56 12.04 -4.52
C CYS A 456 -15.23 10.67 -4.67
N SER A 457 -15.91 10.21 -3.62
CA SER A 457 -16.68 8.96 -3.60
C SER A 457 -18.12 9.23 -3.19
N GLN A 458 -19.08 8.81 -4.01
CA GLN A 458 -20.51 8.91 -3.74
C GLN A 458 -21.24 7.65 -4.23
N PRO A 459 -22.32 7.20 -3.56
CA PRO A 459 -23.24 6.24 -4.15
C PRO A 459 -23.81 6.76 -5.47
N LEU A 460 -24.01 5.88 -6.46
CA LEU A 460 -24.47 6.25 -7.82
C LEU A 460 -25.74 7.10 -7.81
N ARG A 461 -26.70 6.77 -6.93
CA ARG A 461 -27.95 7.52 -6.77
C ARG A 461 -27.69 8.94 -6.27
N GLU A 462 -26.89 9.08 -5.21
CA GLU A 462 -26.55 10.38 -4.62
C GLU A 462 -25.76 11.25 -5.61
N PHE A 463 -24.85 10.64 -6.38
CA PHE A 463 -24.09 11.32 -7.43
C PHE A 463 -25.01 11.94 -8.50
N ILE A 464 -26.00 11.17 -8.95
CA ILE A 464 -26.97 11.62 -9.97
C ILE A 464 -27.91 12.68 -9.40
N GLU A 465 -28.48 12.46 -8.22
CA GLU A 465 -29.38 13.40 -7.55
C GLU A 465 -28.67 14.74 -7.28
N ALA A 466 -27.45 14.71 -6.73
CA ALA A 466 -26.66 15.91 -6.47
C ALA A 466 -26.28 16.67 -7.76
N GLY A 467 -25.91 15.94 -8.82
CA GLY A 467 -25.58 16.54 -10.12
C GLY A 467 -26.80 17.18 -10.80
N ILE A 468 -27.95 16.51 -10.76
CA ILE A 468 -29.22 17.04 -11.27
C ILE A 468 -29.64 18.28 -10.47
N ASP A 469 -29.60 18.23 -9.14
CA ASP A 469 -29.96 19.38 -8.30
C ASP A 469 -29.06 20.59 -8.56
N ALA A 470 -27.75 20.35 -8.72
CA ALA A 470 -26.76 21.38 -8.99
C ALA A 470 -26.96 22.03 -10.36
N GLU A 471 -27.08 21.23 -11.43
CA GLU A 471 -27.06 21.75 -12.80
C GLU A 471 -28.45 21.93 -13.43
N PHE A 472 -29.37 20.99 -13.24
CA PHE A 472 -30.73 21.07 -13.77
C PHE A 472 -31.65 21.84 -12.82
N GLY A 473 -31.75 21.43 -11.55
CA GLY A 473 -32.74 21.92 -10.58
C GLY A 473 -32.66 23.44 -10.39
N LYS A 474 -31.46 23.97 -10.13
CA LYS A 474 -31.25 25.43 -9.98
C LYS A 474 -31.74 26.21 -11.20
N ARG A 475 -31.46 25.74 -12.43
CA ARG A 475 -31.81 26.45 -13.68
C ARG A 475 -33.30 26.32 -14.00
N PHE A 476 -33.84 25.12 -13.89
CA PHE A 476 -35.23 24.79 -14.18
C PHE A 476 -36.18 25.53 -13.23
N TYR A 477 -36.00 25.39 -11.91
CA TYR A 477 -36.91 26.02 -10.94
C TYR A 477 -36.81 27.56 -10.95
N HIS A 478 -35.65 28.11 -11.34
CA HIS A 478 -35.50 29.54 -11.54
C HIS A 478 -36.33 30.03 -12.75
N ASP A 479 -36.21 29.40 -13.92
CA ASP A 479 -37.01 29.75 -15.10
C ASP A 479 -38.50 29.58 -14.86
N TRP A 480 -38.89 28.45 -14.27
CA TRP A 480 -40.28 28.16 -13.90
C TRP A 480 -40.89 29.23 -12.99
N LYS A 481 -40.16 29.66 -11.96
CA LYS A 481 -40.61 30.71 -11.03
C LYS A 481 -40.77 32.05 -11.74
N GLU A 482 -39.85 32.42 -12.64
CA GLU A 482 -39.93 33.65 -13.43
C GLU A 482 -41.13 33.64 -14.38
N ARG A 483 -41.30 32.56 -15.16
CA ARG A 483 -42.43 32.41 -16.10
C ARG A 483 -43.77 32.46 -15.38
N ARG A 484 -43.91 31.74 -14.27
CA ARG A 484 -45.13 31.74 -13.44
C ARG A 484 -45.44 33.11 -12.86
N SER A 485 -44.42 33.85 -12.42
CA SER A 485 -44.59 35.22 -11.90
C SER A 485 -45.00 36.21 -12.99
N ALA A 486 -44.58 35.97 -14.23
CA ALA A 486 -44.96 36.76 -15.40
C ALA A 486 -46.27 36.33 -16.08
N GLY A 487 -46.88 35.22 -15.64
CA GLY A 487 -48.10 34.66 -16.24
C GLY A 487 -47.88 34.04 -17.63
N LEU A 488 -46.65 33.63 -17.95
CA LEU A 488 -46.31 32.95 -19.20
C LEU A 488 -46.69 31.46 -19.14
N PRO A 489 -46.96 30.82 -20.30
CA PRO A 489 -47.23 29.37 -20.35
C PRO A 489 -45.99 28.55 -19.95
N SER A 490 -46.18 27.25 -19.71
CA SER A 490 -45.09 26.31 -19.43
C SER A 490 -44.00 26.36 -20.50
N GLN A 491 -42.76 25.99 -20.17
CA GLN A 491 -41.70 25.94 -21.16
C GLN A 491 -41.92 24.76 -22.12
N GLU A 492 -41.35 24.83 -23.32
CA GLU A 492 -41.41 23.76 -24.30
C GLU A 492 -40.81 22.44 -23.73
N PRO A 493 -41.58 21.33 -23.70
CA PRO A 493 -41.13 20.04 -23.20
C PRO A 493 -39.79 19.56 -23.74
N GLY A 494 -39.55 19.73 -25.05
CA GLY A 494 -38.31 19.30 -25.71
C GLY A 494 -37.08 19.97 -25.11
N VAL A 495 -37.18 21.26 -24.77
CA VAL A 495 -36.08 22.04 -24.21
C VAL A 495 -35.76 21.64 -22.76
N ILE A 496 -36.81 21.31 -21.97
CA ILE A 496 -36.63 20.78 -20.60
C ILE A 496 -35.98 19.40 -20.63
N ILE A 497 -36.48 18.51 -21.51
CA ILE A 497 -35.94 17.15 -21.68
C ILE A 497 -34.49 17.20 -22.15
N GLU A 498 -34.16 18.10 -23.09
CA GLU A 498 -32.78 18.28 -23.58
C GLU A 498 -31.86 18.79 -22.47
N LEU A 499 -32.27 19.79 -21.68
CA LEU A 499 -31.49 20.24 -20.52
C LEU A 499 -31.23 19.08 -19.55
N TYR A 500 -32.27 18.35 -19.16
CA TYR A 500 -32.14 17.22 -18.24
C TYR A 500 -31.22 16.12 -18.79
N ASN A 501 -31.43 15.70 -20.04
CA ASN A 501 -30.64 14.64 -20.67
C ASN A 501 -29.18 15.08 -20.90
N SER A 502 -28.92 16.37 -21.15
CA SER A 502 -27.56 16.90 -21.28
C SER A 502 -26.78 16.85 -19.96
N VAL A 503 -27.43 17.10 -18.82
CA VAL A 503 -26.82 16.95 -17.49
C VAL A 503 -26.46 15.49 -17.26
N LEU A 504 -27.34 14.54 -17.61
CA LEU A 504 -27.03 13.12 -17.50
C LEU A 504 -25.89 12.67 -18.43
N GLN A 505 -25.83 13.19 -19.67
CA GLN A 505 -24.69 12.94 -20.56
C GLN A 505 -23.38 13.43 -19.93
N PHE A 506 -23.37 14.67 -19.44
CA PHE A 506 -22.23 15.25 -18.76
C PHE A 506 -21.80 14.43 -17.53
N LEU A 507 -22.73 14.08 -16.63
CA LEU A 507 -22.44 13.24 -15.47
C LEU A 507 -21.94 11.85 -15.87
N SER A 508 -22.44 11.30 -16.98
CA SER A 508 -21.97 10.02 -17.51
C SER A 508 -20.52 10.10 -18.00
N ASP A 509 -20.16 11.20 -18.68
CA ASP A 509 -18.80 11.42 -19.17
C ASP A 509 -17.82 11.67 -18.00
N VAL A 510 -18.27 12.34 -16.93
CA VAL A 510 -17.49 12.51 -15.70
C VAL A 510 -17.26 11.17 -14.99
N ALA A 511 -18.31 10.36 -14.83
CA ALA A 511 -18.24 9.05 -14.16
C ALA A 511 -17.48 7.99 -14.97
N SER A 512 -17.44 8.12 -16.29
CA SER A 512 -16.74 7.21 -17.21
C SER A 512 -15.54 7.87 -17.89
N SER A 513 -14.90 8.83 -17.23
CA SER A 513 -13.76 9.56 -17.77
C SER A 513 -12.60 8.60 -18.08
N GLU A 514 -12.04 8.69 -19.29
CA GLU A 514 -10.91 7.85 -19.72
C GLU A 514 -9.66 8.08 -18.84
N HIS A 515 -9.49 9.28 -18.30
CA HIS A 515 -8.43 9.60 -17.33
C HIS A 515 -8.41 8.69 -16.09
N LEU A 516 -9.52 8.02 -15.76
CA LEU A 516 -9.57 7.10 -14.62
C LEU A 516 -8.85 5.78 -14.91
N CYS A 517 -8.81 5.34 -16.18
CA CYS A 517 -8.20 4.07 -16.60
C CYS A 517 -6.71 4.01 -16.29
N ASP A 518 -6.01 5.15 -16.39
CA ASP A 518 -4.55 5.22 -16.24
C ASP A 518 -4.09 5.29 -14.77
N LEU A 519 -5.03 5.32 -13.83
CA LEU A 519 -4.74 5.43 -12.40
C LEU A 519 -4.30 4.10 -11.79
N SER A 520 -3.12 4.08 -11.17
CA SER A 520 -2.63 3.02 -10.30
C SER A 520 -3.21 3.17 -8.90
N TRP A 521 -4.54 3.21 -8.79
CA TRP A 521 -5.29 3.26 -7.53
C TRP A 521 -6.48 2.32 -7.66
N PRO A 522 -6.92 1.58 -6.62
CA PRO A 522 -6.57 1.67 -5.19
C PRO A 522 -5.31 0.89 -4.81
N VAL A 523 -4.87 1.01 -3.55
CA VAL A 523 -3.93 0.04 -2.94
C VAL A 523 -4.67 -1.27 -2.73
N ALA A 524 -4.30 -2.29 -3.51
CA ALA A 524 -5.08 -3.53 -3.63
C ALA A 524 -5.28 -4.27 -2.29
N GLU A 525 -4.26 -4.26 -1.43
CA GLU A 525 -4.22 -5.00 -0.17
C GLU A 525 -5.18 -4.46 0.90
N PHE A 526 -5.61 -3.20 0.75
CA PHE A 526 -6.55 -2.53 1.65
C PHE A 526 -7.93 -2.33 1.01
N SER A 527 -8.12 -2.81 -0.22
CA SER A 527 -9.37 -2.63 -0.96
C SER A 527 -10.41 -3.66 -0.54
N GLU A 528 -11.63 -3.20 -0.29
CA GLU A 528 -12.76 -4.05 0.09
C GLU A 528 -13.72 -4.23 -1.09
N PRO A 529 -14.44 -5.37 -1.16
CA PRO A 529 -15.51 -5.54 -2.15
C PRO A 529 -16.60 -4.48 -1.93
N GLY A 530 -17.03 -3.85 -3.02
CA GLY A 530 -17.97 -2.72 -3.06
C GLY A 530 -17.30 -1.35 -2.96
N GLY A 531 -16.04 -1.31 -2.50
CA GLY A 531 -15.30 -0.08 -2.23
C GLY A 531 -15.84 0.72 -1.04
N THR A 532 -15.01 1.61 -0.53
CA THR A 532 -15.29 2.47 0.62
C THR A 532 -15.32 3.94 0.20
N ARG A 533 -15.47 4.86 1.15
CA ARG A 533 -15.31 6.29 0.84
C ARG A 533 -13.89 6.66 0.43
N LEU A 534 -12.90 5.86 0.83
CA LEU A 534 -11.47 6.17 0.67
C LEU A 534 -10.81 5.34 -0.43
N LEU A 535 -11.16 4.06 -0.52
CA LEU A 535 -10.58 3.12 -1.49
C LEU A 535 -11.66 2.49 -2.36
N PRO A 536 -11.60 2.63 -3.70
CA PRO A 536 -12.45 1.87 -4.60
C PRO A 536 -12.21 0.35 -4.55
N HIS A 537 -13.10 -0.42 -5.17
CA HIS A 537 -12.88 -1.85 -5.43
C HIS A 537 -11.87 -2.03 -6.58
N LEU A 538 -11.24 -3.19 -6.69
CA LEU A 538 -10.09 -3.42 -7.61
C LEU A 538 -10.39 -3.18 -9.10
N GLN A 539 -11.64 -3.35 -9.52
CA GLN A 539 -12.07 -3.27 -10.93
C GLN A 539 -12.73 -1.93 -11.30
N TRP A 540 -12.68 -0.94 -10.42
CA TRP A 540 -13.46 0.31 -10.56
C TRP A 540 -13.08 1.13 -11.80
N ASN A 541 -11.82 1.12 -12.21
CA ASN A 541 -11.30 1.89 -13.34
C ASN A 541 -11.06 1.05 -14.60
N VAL A 542 -11.56 -0.18 -14.64
CA VAL A 542 -11.48 -1.01 -15.86
C VAL A 542 -12.46 -0.46 -16.90
N PRO A 543 -12.09 -0.38 -18.20
CA PRO A 543 -12.95 0.17 -19.25
C PRO A 543 -14.36 -0.42 -19.29
N ASN A 544 -14.49 -1.73 -19.01
CA ASN A 544 -15.79 -2.39 -18.96
C ASN A 544 -16.69 -1.90 -17.81
N HIS A 545 -16.11 -1.60 -16.65
CA HIS A 545 -16.84 -1.04 -15.51
C HIS A 545 -17.24 0.41 -15.80
N LEU A 546 -16.33 1.22 -16.35
CA LEU A 546 -16.63 2.61 -16.74
C LEU A 546 -17.73 2.67 -17.82
N ALA A 547 -17.69 1.78 -18.81
CA ALA A 547 -18.74 1.67 -19.82
C ALA A 547 -20.09 1.24 -19.21
N TRP A 548 -20.08 0.41 -18.18
CA TRP A 548 -21.28 0.07 -17.42
C TRP A 548 -21.80 1.27 -16.63
N LEU A 549 -20.93 2.03 -15.95
CA LEU A 549 -21.31 3.26 -15.25
C LEU A 549 -21.93 4.27 -16.20
N LYS A 550 -21.33 4.47 -17.38
CA LYS A 550 -21.90 5.31 -18.44
C LYS A 550 -23.32 4.89 -18.79
N LYS A 551 -23.54 3.61 -19.07
CA LYS A 551 -24.88 3.06 -19.37
C LYS A 551 -25.84 3.20 -18.19
N ALA A 552 -25.36 3.03 -16.97
CA ALA A 552 -26.16 3.16 -15.76
C ALA A 552 -26.64 4.61 -15.57
N VAL A 553 -25.77 5.60 -15.72
CA VAL A 553 -26.15 7.03 -15.66
C VAL A 553 -27.10 7.38 -16.81
N LEU A 554 -26.81 6.96 -18.03
CA LEU A 554 -27.66 7.24 -19.19
C LEU A 554 -29.04 6.57 -19.13
N SER A 555 -29.20 5.49 -18.36
CA SER A 555 -30.52 4.87 -18.18
C SER A 555 -31.54 5.73 -17.44
N PHE A 556 -31.09 6.83 -16.80
CA PHE A 556 -31.96 7.84 -16.20
C PHE A 556 -32.53 8.85 -17.21
N GLN A 557 -32.12 8.79 -18.48
CA GLN A 557 -32.59 9.71 -19.52
C GLN A 557 -34.08 9.58 -19.77
N MET A 558 -34.68 10.72 -20.11
CA MET A 558 -36.07 10.82 -20.49
C MET A 558 -36.21 10.67 -22.00
N PRO A 559 -37.19 9.88 -22.50
CA PRO A 559 -37.48 9.84 -23.92
C PRO A 559 -37.93 11.22 -24.41
N TYR A 560 -37.56 11.58 -25.63
CA TYR A 560 -38.07 12.81 -26.27
C TYR A 560 -39.57 12.69 -26.50
N LEU A 561 -40.27 13.82 -26.35
CA LEU A 561 -41.71 13.92 -26.49
C LEU A 561 -42.05 14.65 -27.80
N ASP A 562 -42.86 14.00 -28.64
CA ASP A 562 -43.45 14.65 -29.82
C ASP A 562 -44.60 15.57 -29.38
N LEU A 563 -44.52 16.85 -29.76
CA LEU A 563 -45.53 17.84 -29.37
C LEU A 563 -46.82 17.67 -30.18
N PRO A 564 -48.00 17.75 -29.52
CA PRO A 564 -49.26 17.73 -30.23
C PRO A 564 -49.45 19.05 -31.02
N PRO A 565 -50.13 19.01 -32.18
CA PRO A 565 -50.44 20.23 -32.92
C PRO A 565 -51.34 21.16 -32.09
N SER A 566 -51.20 22.47 -32.26
CA SER A 566 -51.83 23.52 -31.41
C SER A 566 -53.37 23.47 -31.32
N GLY A 567 -54.03 22.78 -32.26
CA GLY A 567 -55.49 22.55 -32.28
C GLY A 567 -55.92 21.12 -31.98
N ALA A 568 -55.06 20.29 -31.39
CA ALA A 568 -55.39 18.90 -31.09
C ALA A 568 -56.50 18.77 -30.03
N PRO A 569 -57.45 17.83 -30.19
CA PRO A 569 -58.50 17.60 -29.19
C PRO A 569 -57.91 17.08 -27.86
N TRP A 570 -58.48 17.54 -26.75
CA TRP A 570 -57.99 17.25 -25.39
C TRP A 570 -57.85 15.76 -25.06
N ARG A 571 -58.82 14.92 -25.43
CA ARG A 571 -58.81 13.49 -25.09
C ARG A 571 -57.62 12.73 -25.72
N PRO A 572 -57.35 12.85 -27.04
CA PRO A 572 -56.12 12.31 -27.64
C PRO A 572 -54.82 12.84 -27.03
N VAL A 573 -54.77 14.14 -26.66
CA VAL A 573 -53.59 14.72 -26.00
C VAL A 573 -53.36 14.08 -24.62
N CYS A 574 -54.40 13.92 -23.81
CA CYS A 574 -54.29 13.19 -22.53
C CYS A 574 -53.80 11.75 -22.74
N HIS A 575 -54.32 11.04 -23.75
CA HIS A 575 -53.88 9.68 -24.05
C HIS A 575 -52.39 9.62 -24.42
N MET A 576 -51.92 10.57 -25.24
CA MET A 576 -50.50 10.71 -25.58
C MET A 576 -49.64 10.95 -24.35
N ILE A 577 -50.05 11.82 -23.44
CA ILE A 577 -49.32 12.10 -22.18
C ILE A 577 -49.29 10.87 -21.27
N PHE A 578 -50.40 10.13 -21.15
CA PHE A 578 -50.43 8.88 -20.39
C PHE A 578 -49.56 7.79 -21.03
N GLN A 579 -49.52 7.72 -22.35
CA GLN A 579 -48.64 6.81 -23.08
C GLN A 579 -47.18 7.18 -22.82
N TYR A 580 -46.81 8.46 -22.86
CA TYR A 580 -45.48 8.93 -22.49
C TYR A 580 -45.11 8.57 -21.03
N ALA A 581 -45.99 8.87 -20.07
CA ALA A 581 -45.80 8.50 -18.66
C ALA A 581 -45.59 6.99 -18.46
N SER A 582 -46.28 6.16 -19.26
CA SER A 582 -46.10 4.70 -19.21
C SER A 582 -44.75 4.21 -19.71
N GLN A 583 -44.08 4.95 -20.61
CA GLN A 583 -42.73 4.62 -21.10
C GLN A 583 -41.63 4.86 -20.06
N ILE A 584 -41.91 5.70 -19.05
CA ILE A 584 -40.93 6.13 -18.04
C ILE A 584 -40.80 5.10 -16.92
N ALA A 585 -41.92 4.46 -16.56
CA ALA A 585 -41.99 3.46 -15.48
C ALA A 585 -41.13 2.23 -15.80
N SER A 586 -40.32 1.79 -14.84
CA SER A 586 -39.44 0.63 -14.98
C SER A 586 -40.17 -0.71 -14.77
N SER A 587 -41.41 -0.67 -14.27
CA SER A 587 -42.24 -1.86 -14.06
C SER A 587 -43.74 -1.57 -14.12
N SER A 588 -44.54 -2.61 -14.33
CA SER A 588 -46.00 -2.54 -14.27
C SER A 588 -46.52 -2.17 -12.88
N HIS A 589 -45.75 -2.35 -11.81
CA HIS A 589 -46.15 -2.03 -10.43
C HIS A 589 -46.02 -0.55 -10.08
N THR A 590 -45.08 0.15 -10.72
CA THR A 590 -44.82 1.58 -10.48
C THR A 590 -45.56 2.49 -11.46
N GLN A 591 -45.99 1.95 -12.61
CA GLN A 591 -46.80 2.64 -13.61
C GLN A 591 -48.07 3.32 -13.05
N PRO A 592 -48.87 2.71 -12.15
CA PRO A 592 -50.07 3.38 -11.61
C PRO A 592 -49.75 4.64 -10.80
N LEU A 593 -48.57 4.72 -10.18
CA LEU A 593 -48.17 5.87 -9.35
C LEU A 593 -47.95 7.12 -10.20
N ILE A 594 -47.19 7.00 -11.29
CA ILE A 594 -46.97 8.12 -12.22
C ILE A 594 -48.25 8.47 -12.97
N GLN A 595 -49.05 7.47 -13.36
CA GLN A 595 -50.34 7.72 -14.01
C GLN A 595 -51.30 8.52 -13.13
N SER A 596 -51.43 8.18 -11.84
CA SER A 596 -52.28 8.93 -10.91
C SER A 596 -51.79 10.37 -10.69
N GLN A 597 -50.48 10.59 -10.60
CA GLN A 597 -49.92 11.94 -10.47
C GLN A 597 -50.21 12.81 -11.70
N VAL A 598 -49.99 12.25 -12.89
CA VAL A 598 -50.27 12.93 -14.17
C VAL A 598 -51.77 13.17 -14.34
N GLU A 599 -52.62 12.20 -14.02
CA GLU A 599 -54.08 12.33 -14.06
C GLU A 599 -54.58 13.47 -13.17
N ASN A 600 -54.03 13.59 -11.96
CA ASN A 600 -54.36 14.68 -11.05
C ASN A 600 -53.97 16.05 -11.62
N LEU A 601 -52.82 16.17 -12.30
CA LEU A 601 -52.40 17.42 -12.94
C LEU A 601 -53.32 17.79 -14.10
N LEU A 602 -53.64 16.82 -14.97
CA LEU A 602 -54.54 17.01 -16.10
C LEU A 602 -55.97 17.35 -15.62
N SER A 603 -56.48 16.66 -14.61
CA SER A 603 -57.81 16.94 -14.02
C SER A 603 -57.88 18.36 -13.45
N LYS A 604 -56.83 18.81 -12.74
CA LYS A 604 -56.75 20.20 -12.24
C LYS A 604 -56.72 21.23 -13.37
N THR A 605 -56.12 20.92 -14.51
CA THR A 605 -56.11 21.84 -15.66
C THR A 605 -57.47 21.90 -16.34
N TYR A 606 -58.11 20.75 -16.53
CA TYR A 606 -59.45 20.65 -17.08
C TYR A 606 -60.48 21.39 -16.21
N HIS A 607 -60.47 21.19 -14.89
CA HIS A 607 -61.37 21.93 -13.98
C HIS A 607 -61.09 23.43 -13.94
N ARG A 608 -59.82 23.86 -14.07
CA ARG A 608 -59.49 25.30 -14.18
C ARG A 608 -60.03 25.91 -15.46
N TRP A 609 -59.98 25.18 -16.56
CA TRP A 609 -60.55 25.59 -17.85
C TRP A 609 -62.08 25.62 -17.81
N GLU A 610 -62.71 24.56 -17.27
CA GLU A 610 -64.17 24.44 -17.12
C GLU A 610 -64.75 25.60 -16.29
N ASN A 611 -64.05 26.00 -15.23
CA ASN A 611 -64.44 27.14 -14.39
C ASN A 611 -64.24 28.52 -15.06
N ARG A 612 -63.45 28.63 -16.15
CA ARG A 612 -63.19 29.89 -16.89
C ARG A 612 -64.17 30.14 -18.03
N LEU A 613 -64.79 29.09 -18.59
CA LEU A 613 -65.64 29.18 -19.79
C LEU A 613 -67.13 29.01 -19.48
N SER A 614 -67.95 29.93 -19.99
CA SER A 614 -69.41 29.80 -19.97
C SER A 614 -69.88 28.79 -21.02
N ARG A 615 -69.99 27.51 -20.64
CA ARG A 615 -70.87 26.44 -21.15
C ARG A 615 -71.13 26.28 -22.67
N ASN A 616 -70.29 26.76 -23.60
CA ASN A 616 -70.58 26.69 -25.04
C ASN A 616 -69.36 26.42 -25.96
N SER A 617 -68.30 25.75 -25.49
CA SER A 617 -67.21 25.30 -26.37
C SER A 617 -66.87 23.83 -26.10
N ASP A 618 -67.02 22.98 -27.12
CA ASP A 618 -66.69 21.54 -27.09
C ASP A 618 -65.18 21.27 -27.29
N GLU A 619 -64.40 22.33 -27.49
CA GLU A 619 -62.95 22.27 -27.62
C GLU A 619 -62.33 22.44 -26.23
N GLY A 620 -61.73 21.38 -25.69
CA GLY A 620 -61.11 21.38 -24.35
C GLY A 620 -59.92 22.35 -24.20
N PRO A 621 -59.15 22.24 -23.10
CA PRO A 621 -57.98 23.09 -22.86
C PRO A 621 -57.00 23.11 -24.03
N SER A 622 -56.41 24.28 -24.29
CA SER A 622 -55.39 24.42 -25.35
C SER A 622 -54.06 23.76 -24.96
N VAL A 623 -53.23 23.46 -25.96
CA VAL A 623 -51.90 22.83 -25.74
C VAL A 623 -50.98 23.70 -24.86
N ASP A 624 -51.12 25.03 -24.95
CA ASP A 624 -50.32 25.99 -24.16
C ASP A 624 -50.74 26.05 -22.68
N GLU A 625 -51.95 25.58 -22.35
CA GLU A 625 -52.46 25.52 -20.97
C GLU A 625 -52.05 24.25 -20.22
N ILE A 626 -51.37 23.32 -20.90
CA ILE A 626 -50.85 22.09 -20.32
C ILE A 626 -49.68 22.43 -19.38
N PRO A 627 -49.65 21.89 -18.14
CA PRO A 627 -48.61 22.16 -17.15
C PRO A 627 -47.39 21.27 -17.43
N TRP A 628 -46.76 21.47 -18.59
CA TRP A 628 -45.61 20.67 -19.04
C TRP A 628 -44.49 20.62 -18.01
N ASP A 629 -44.19 21.75 -17.36
CA ASP A 629 -43.16 21.85 -16.32
C ASP A 629 -43.47 20.90 -15.14
N ASP A 630 -44.72 20.90 -14.65
CA ASP A 630 -45.13 20.09 -13.50
C ASP A 630 -45.23 18.59 -13.87
N ILE A 631 -45.64 18.28 -15.11
CA ILE A 631 -45.70 16.90 -15.64
C ILE A 631 -44.29 16.33 -15.76
N LEU A 632 -43.37 17.04 -16.40
CA LEU A 632 -41.99 16.58 -16.59
C LEU A 632 -41.24 16.50 -15.26
N ALA A 633 -41.46 17.43 -14.33
CA ALA A 633 -40.90 17.33 -12.99
C ALA A 633 -41.38 16.06 -12.27
N ALA A 634 -42.67 15.74 -12.31
CA ALA A 634 -43.20 14.49 -11.74
C ALA A 634 -42.62 13.24 -12.41
N CYS A 635 -42.45 13.29 -13.74
CA CYS A 635 -41.83 12.21 -14.50
C CYS A 635 -40.36 11.98 -14.14
N ILE A 636 -39.56 13.05 -13.98
CA ILE A 636 -38.16 12.99 -13.56
C ILE A 636 -38.05 12.43 -12.13
N ASP A 637 -38.85 12.96 -11.20
CA ASP A 637 -38.88 12.51 -9.80
C ASP A 637 -39.23 11.01 -9.70
N HIS A 638 -40.19 10.57 -10.50
CA HIS A 638 -40.55 9.16 -10.60
C HIS A 638 -39.39 8.32 -11.15
N LYS A 639 -38.73 8.77 -12.22
CA LYS A 639 -37.61 8.06 -12.85
C LYS A 639 -36.43 7.89 -11.90
N LEU A 640 -36.11 8.91 -11.10
CA LEU A 640 -35.08 8.83 -10.08
C LEU A 640 -35.43 7.78 -9.03
N ARG A 641 -36.67 7.73 -8.55
CA ARG A 641 -37.09 6.76 -7.50
C ARG A 641 -37.21 5.32 -8.01
N ASP A 642 -37.79 5.11 -9.19
CA ASP A 642 -38.07 3.78 -9.78
C ASP A 642 -36.92 3.23 -10.64
N TRP A 643 -35.69 3.70 -10.42
CA TRP A 643 -34.56 3.24 -11.19
C TRP A 643 -34.23 1.76 -10.91
N LYS A 644 -33.99 1.00 -11.98
CA LYS A 644 -33.46 -0.37 -11.91
C LYS A 644 -32.11 -0.44 -12.62
N PRO A 645 -31.10 -1.06 -11.99
CA PRO A 645 -29.79 -1.20 -12.61
C PRO A 645 -29.85 -2.02 -13.91
N PRO A 646 -28.93 -1.75 -14.86
CA PRO A 646 -28.75 -2.61 -16.03
C PRO A 646 -28.51 -4.08 -15.60
N LYS A 647 -28.92 -5.04 -16.45
CA LYS A 647 -29.17 -6.46 -16.11
C LYS A 647 -28.10 -7.19 -15.27
N LEU A 648 -26.82 -6.79 -15.28
CA LEU A 648 -25.78 -7.25 -14.34
C LEU A 648 -24.72 -6.14 -14.15
N PRO A 649 -24.19 -5.91 -12.93
CA PRO A 649 -22.90 -5.25 -12.78
C PRO A 649 -21.82 -6.12 -13.41
N VAL A 650 -20.90 -5.54 -14.18
CA VAL A 650 -19.83 -6.29 -14.85
C VAL A 650 -18.88 -6.96 -13.84
N ALA A 651 -18.69 -6.31 -12.68
CA ALA A 651 -17.88 -6.81 -11.59
C ALA A 651 -18.78 -7.17 -10.40
N PRO A 652 -18.77 -8.42 -9.90
CA PRO A 652 -19.50 -8.79 -8.68
C PRO A 652 -19.00 -8.00 -7.46
N GLU A 653 -17.73 -7.58 -7.50
CA GLU A 653 -17.06 -6.77 -6.48
C GLU A 653 -17.47 -5.30 -6.50
N ALA A 654 -18.26 -4.82 -7.46
CA ALA A 654 -18.68 -3.41 -7.52
C ALA A 654 -19.85 -3.09 -6.57
N VAL A 655 -20.55 -4.11 -6.09
CA VAL A 655 -21.73 -3.95 -5.25
C VAL A 655 -21.31 -4.08 -3.78
N SER A 656 -21.57 -3.03 -3.00
CA SER A 656 -21.37 -3.05 -1.55
C SER A 656 -22.32 -4.03 -0.86
N GLN A 657 -22.03 -4.39 0.40
CA GLN A 657 -22.92 -5.23 1.22
C GLN A 657 -24.35 -4.68 1.29
N ASP A 658 -24.50 -3.35 1.22
CA ASP A 658 -25.77 -2.63 1.22
C ASP A 658 -26.49 -2.62 -0.14
N GLY A 659 -25.96 -3.32 -1.16
CA GLY A 659 -26.54 -3.36 -2.51
C GLY A 659 -26.30 -2.09 -3.35
N GLN A 660 -25.52 -1.14 -2.85
CA GLN A 660 -25.20 0.11 -3.55
C GLN A 660 -23.91 0.01 -4.37
N VAL A 661 -23.85 0.76 -5.46
CA VAL A 661 -22.64 0.94 -6.27
C VAL A 661 -22.11 2.35 -6.04
N ARG A 662 -20.81 2.47 -5.78
CA ARG A 662 -20.12 3.75 -5.58
C ARG A 662 -19.47 4.22 -6.88
N VAL A 663 -19.50 5.53 -7.09
CA VAL A 663 -18.86 6.23 -8.21
C VAL A 663 -17.71 7.06 -7.66
N TYR A 664 -16.56 6.97 -8.33
CA TYR A 664 -15.35 7.73 -8.01
C TYR A 664 -15.07 8.68 -9.17
N PHE A 665 -14.83 9.95 -8.85
CA PHE A 665 -14.65 10.99 -9.87
C PHE A 665 -13.80 12.15 -9.35
N PHE A 666 -13.18 12.90 -10.26
CA PHE A 666 -12.47 14.13 -9.92
C PHE A 666 -13.43 15.28 -9.68
N ARG A 667 -13.26 15.99 -8.57
CA ARG A 667 -14.12 17.13 -8.21
C ARG A 667 -14.09 18.24 -9.26
N GLU A 668 -12.96 18.45 -9.89
CA GLU A 668 -12.74 19.48 -10.91
C GLU A 668 -13.58 19.24 -12.16
N HIS A 669 -13.80 17.97 -12.53
CA HIS A 669 -14.55 17.60 -13.73
C HIS A 669 -16.03 18.00 -13.65
N LEU A 670 -16.58 18.18 -12.44
CA LEU A 670 -17.95 18.65 -12.25
C LEU A 670 -18.14 20.15 -12.53
N GLN A 671 -17.08 20.97 -12.59
CA GLN A 671 -17.22 22.43 -12.68
C GLN A 671 -17.55 22.95 -14.09
N ASN A 672 -17.37 22.12 -15.12
CA ASN A 672 -17.37 22.55 -16.52
C ASN A 672 -18.58 22.06 -17.33
N PHE A 673 -19.80 22.12 -16.76
CA PHE A 673 -21.01 21.70 -17.49
C PHE A 673 -21.36 22.66 -18.66
N PRO A 674 -21.40 22.19 -19.92
CA PRO A 674 -21.84 22.98 -21.06
C PRO A 674 -23.37 22.99 -21.17
N VAL A 675 -23.98 24.17 -21.06
CA VAL A 675 -25.44 24.32 -21.16
C VAL A 675 -25.89 24.14 -22.62
N PRO A 676 -26.98 23.40 -22.91
CA PRO A 676 -27.48 23.26 -24.28
C PRO A 676 -27.95 24.57 -24.89
N PHE A 677 -27.63 24.78 -26.17
CA PHE A 677 -28.00 25.98 -26.92
C PHE A 677 -29.52 26.21 -26.97
N SER A 678 -30.31 25.14 -27.06
CA SER A 678 -31.78 25.24 -27.06
C SER A 678 -32.32 25.82 -25.75
N TRP A 679 -31.73 25.46 -24.61
CA TRP A 679 -32.07 26.01 -23.31
C TRP A 679 -31.69 27.49 -23.19
N GLU A 680 -30.49 27.85 -23.66
CA GLU A 680 -30.05 29.26 -23.70
C GLU A 680 -31.00 30.11 -24.56
N GLN A 681 -31.38 29.61 -25.73
CA GLN A 681 -32.34 30.29 -26.61
C GLN A 681 -33.72 30.42 -25.95
N ALA A 682 -34.20 29.36 -25.30
CA ALA A 682 -35.50 29.39 -24.63
C ALA A 682 -35.51 30.33 -23.42
N ARG A 683 -34.39 30.43 -22.68
CA ARG A 683 -34.21 31.43 -21.62
C ARG A 683 -34.21 32.87 -22.15
N LEU A 684 -33.53 33.12 -23.27
CA LEU A 684 -33.55 34.43 -23.92
C LEU A 684 -34.97 34.80 -24.37
N ARG A 685 -35.72 33.85 -24.94
CA ARG A 685 -37.14 34.04 -25.29
C ARG A 685 -37.98 34.37 -24.06
N THR A 686 -37.83 33.64 -22.95
CA THR A 686 -38.50 33.96 -21.68
C THR A 686 -38.22 35.41 -21.27
N GLN A 687 -36.96 35.86 -21.32
CA GLN A 687 -36.59 37.23 -20.95
C GLN A 687 -37.19 38.29 -21.90
N GLU A 688 -37.23 38.03 -23.20
CA GLU A 688 -37.87 38.89 -24.18
C GLU A 688 -39.38 38.99 -23.98
N GLU A 689 -40.05 37.87 -23.70
CA GLU A 689 -41.49 37.80 -23.42
C GLU A 689 -41.85 38.60 -22.15
N ILE A 690 -41.05 38.46 -21.08
CA ILE A 690 -41.21 39.22 -19.84
C ILE A 690 -41.03 40.72 -20.10
N ARG A 691 -40.01 41.11 -20.87
CA ARG A 691 -39.77 42.52 -21.23
C ARG A 691 -40.93 43.09 -22.05
N ARG A 692 -41.38 42.38 -23.09
CA ARG A 692 -42.54 42.79 -23.91
C ARG A 692 -43.84 42.88 -23.12
N GLY A 693 -44.05 41.96 -22.16
CA GLY A 693 -45.16 42.00 -21.22
C GLY A 693 -45.12 43.22 -20.28
N CYS A 694 -43.93 43.55 -19.76
CA CYS A 694 -43.71 44.75 -18.96
C CYS A 694 -43.92 46.05 -19.77
N GLU A 695 -43.49 46.09 -21.02
CA GLU A 695 -43.68 47.23 -21.92
C GLU A 695 -45.16 47.47 -22.27
N ARG A 696 -45.92 46.39 -22.53
CA ARG A 696 -47.38 46.47 -22.74
C ARG A 696 -48.15 46.91 -21.48
N SER A 697 -47.66 46.57 -20.29
CA SER A 697 -48.25 46.99 -19.01
C SER A 697 -48.00 48.48 -18.67
N ARG A 698 -47.00 49.13 -19.28
CA ARG A 698 -46.74 50.57 -19.10
C ARG A 698 -47.65 51.48 -19.93
N VAL A 699 -48.41 50.96 -20.88
CA VAL A 699 -49.43 51.71 -21.62
C VAL A 699 -50.77 51.60 -20.88
N LYS A 700 -51.11 52.64 -20.11
CA LYS A 700 -52.37 52.74 -19.36
C LYS A 700 -53.59 52.68 -20.30
N SER A 701 -54.52 51.79 -20.00
CA SER A 701 -55.96 52.04 -20.20
C SER A 701 -56.74 51.52 -18.97
N PRO A 702 -57.72 52.26 -18.44
CA PRO A 702 -58.42 51.90 -17.21
C PRO A 702 -59.69 51.13 -17.53
N VAL A 703 -59.67 49.80 -17.44
CA VAL A 703 -60.90 49.02 -17.24
C VAL A 703 -60.63 47.96 -16.19
N SER A 704 -61.28 48.14 -15.04
CA SER A 704 -61.17 47.25 -13.90
C SER A 704 -61.83 45.91 -14.19
N PHE A 705 -61.07 44.80 -14.09
CA PHE A 705 -61.66 43.48 -13.91
C PHE A 705 -61.66 43.14 -12.42
N LYS A 706 -62.85 43.17 -11.83
CA LYS A 706 -63.13 42.69 -10.48
C LYS A 706 -62.97 41.16 -10.45
N LYS A 707 -62.10 40.65 -9.57
CA LYS A 707 -62.06 39.23 -9.19
C LYS A 707 -63.26 38.88 -8.29
N PRO A 708 -63.98 37.76 -8.52
CA PRO A 708 -64.77 37.12 -7.48
C PRO A 708 -63.90 36.11 -6.71
N HIS A 709 -63.65 36.45 -5.45
CA HIS A 709 -63.60 35.61 -4.24
C HIS A 709 -63.60 34.08 -4.46
N GLY A 710 -62.45 33.46 -4.19
CA GLY A 710 -62.30 32.03 -3.92
C GLY A 710 -61.42 31.86 -2.68
N VAL A 711 -61.95 31.16 -1.68
CA VAL A 711 -61.34 30.89 -0.37
C VAL A 711 -59.96 30.27 -0.51
N SER A 712 -58.95 30.95 0.03
CA SER A 712 -57.60 30.43 0.21
C SER A 712 -57.50 29.79 1.59
N VAL A 713 -57.30 28.47 1.62
CA VAL A 713 -56.71 27.79 2.78
C VAL A 713 -55.20 27.82 2.56
N MET A 714 -54.52 28.59 3.40
CA MET A 714 -53.05 28.55 3.56
C MET A 714 -52.68 27.40 4.50
N PRO A 715 -51.54 26.74 4.29
CA PRO A 715 -50.67 26.33 5.37
C PRO A 715 -49.70 27.48 5.66
N ASP A 716 -49.72 27.96 6.89
CA ASP A 716 -48.91 29.06 7.42
C ASP A 716 -47.40 28.87 7.19
N GLN A 717 -46.77 29.86 6.57
CA GLN A 717 -45.43 30.35 6.92
C GLN A 717 -45.40 31.88 6.70
N CYS A 718 -45.49 32.64 7.78
CA CYS A 718 -44.92 34.00 7.88
C CYS A 718 -43.59 33.84 8.62
N GLY A 719 -42.47 34.45 8.22
CA GLY A 719 -42.32 35.74 7.55
C GLY A 719 -41.55 36.65 8.50
N ALA A 720 -40.24 36.78 8.28
CA ALA A 720 -39.42 37.81 8.90
C ALA A 720 -39.66 39.14 8.18
N GLY A 721 -39.92 40.21 8.93
CA GLY A 721 -40.02 41.58 8.45
C GLY A 721 -39.60 42.55 9.55
N VAL A 722 -38.56 43.33 9.25
CA VAL A 722 -37.84 44.27 10.11
C VAL A 722 -38.52 45.64 10.15
N GLY A 723 -38.49 46.34 11.30
CA GLY A 723 -38.51 47.82 11.36
C GLY A 723 -39.12 48.51 12.60
N THR A 724 -38.25 48.92 13.56
CA THR A 724 -38.17 50.22 14.31
C THR A 724 -39.46 51.01 14.67
N LEU A 725 -39.75 51.60 15.86
CA LEU A 725 -39.03 52.14 17.05
C LEU A 725 -39.98 52.31 18.27
N SER A 726 -39.42 52.14 19.48
CA SER A 726 -39.63 52.84 20.78
C SER A 726 -41.02 53.08 21.40
N GLY A 727 -41.18 52.68 22.68
CA GLY A 727 -42.03 53.39 23.65
C GLY A 727 -42.83 52.56 24.67
N GLN A 728 -42.23 52.30 25.83
CA GLN A 728 -42.82 52.46 27.19
C GLN A 728 -44.19 51.82 27.56
N GLY A 729 -44.13 50.88 28.53
CA GLY A 729 -44.99 50.89 29.73
C GLY A 729 -46.29 50.09 29.73
N SER A 730 -46.35 49.06 30.61
CA SER A 730 -47.50 48.58 31.43
C SER A 730 -48.84 48.28 30.72
N SER A 731 -49.60 47.20 30.97
CA SER A 731 -49.77 46.32 32.13
C SER A 731 -50.79 45.21 31.77
N VAL A 732 -50.48 44.00 32.24
CA VAL A 732 -51.24 42.72 32.34
C VAL A 732 -52.50 42.90 33.24
N PRO A 733 -53.60 42.08 33.27
CA PRO A 733 -53.68 40.61 33.54
C PRO A 733 -54.86 39.84 32.87
N SER A 734 -55.12 38.53 32.98
CA SER A 734 -54.60 37.27 33.58
C SER A 734 -55.39 36.13 32.84
N ALA A 735 -55.03 34.84 32.74
CA ALA A 735 -54.68 33.92 33.81
C ALA A 735 -54.07 32.58 33.28
N GLU A 736 -53.15 32.05 34.09
CA GLU A 736 -52.81 30.64 34.37
C GLU A 736 -52.11 29.72 33.33
N GLY A 737 -50.78 29.62 33.50
CA GLY A 737 -49.90 28.50 33.15
C GLY A 737 -48.63 28.53 34.06
N PRO A 738 -48.08 27.38 34.54
CA PRO A 738 -47.06 27.30 35.62
C PRO A 738 -45.61 27.14 35.06
N PRO A 739 -44.54 27.11 35.90
CA PRO A 739 -43.74 28.25 36.31
C PRO A 739 -42.35 28.36 35.65
N ASP A 740 -42.05 29.59 35.22
CA ASP A 740 -40.82 30.39 35.41
C ASP A 740 -39.44 29.85 34.98
N THR A 741 -39.14 30.16 33.72
CA THR A 741 -37.89 30.76 33.25
C THR A 741 -37.28 31.78 34.24
N ALA A 742 -36.11 31.45 34.78
CA ALA A 742 -35.21 32.46 35.35
C ALA A 742 -34.33 33.07 34.23
N SER A 743 -34.52 34.36 34.01
CA SER A 743 -33.59 35.38 33.48
C SER A 743 -32.33 34.92 32.74
N ALA A 744 -32.32 35.10 31.41
CA ALA A 744 -31.16 34.99 30.51
C ALA A 744 -30.09 36.10 30.71
N GLN A 745 -30.10 36.82 31.83
CA GLN A 745 -29.02 37.73 32.23
C GLN A 745 -28.20 37.18 33.42
N ASP A 746 -28.69 36.18 34.15
CA ASP A 746 -27.94 35.50 35.22
C ASP A 746 -27.28 34.20 34.75
N LEU A 747 -27.46 33.81 33.48
CA LEU A 747 -26.91 32.57 32.93
C LEU A 747 -25.37 32.52 32.97
N PRO A 748 -24.62 33.59 32.67
CA PRO A 748 -23.16 33.57 32.77
C PRO A 748 -22.69 33.45 34.21
N GLU A 749 -23.31 34.17 35.14
CA GLU A 749 -22.95 34.13 36.56
C GLU A 749 -23.36 32.81 37.24
N ARG A 750 -24.50 32.22 36.84
CA ARG A 750 -24.91 30.87 37.28
C ARG A 750 -24.05 29.78 36.68
N LEU A 751 -23.67 29.88 35.40
CA LEU A 751 -22.72 28.95 34.78
C LEU A 751 -21.32 29.09 35.38
N LEU A 752 -20.90 30.31 35.74
CA LEU A 752 -19.63 30.54 36.42
C LEU A 752 -19.68 29.98 37.86
N ALA A 753 -20.79 30.15 38.56
CA ALA A 753 -21.01 29.58 39.89
C ALA A 753 -21.09 28.04 39.84
N GLN A 754 -21.73 27.46 38.83
CA GLN A 754 -21.75 26.01 38.59
C GLN A 754 -20.36 25.49 38.21
N LEU A 755 -19.62 26.17 37.34
CA LEU A 755 -18.24 25.82 37.02
C LEU A 755 -17.32 25.93 38.23
N GLN A 756 -17.52 26.91 39.11
CA GLN A 756 -16.76 27.01 40.35
C GLN A 756 -17.15 25.92 41.35
N LEU A 757 -18.43 25.55 41.41
CA LEU A 757 -18.91 24.44 42.22
C LEU A 757 -18.33 23.11 41.71
N GLU A 758 -18.40 22.85 40.41
CA GLU A 758 -17.79 21.67 39.76
C GLU A 758 -16.28 21.66 39.91
N LYS A 759 -15.60 22.81 39.89
CA LYS A 759 -14.15 22.89 40.10
C LYS A 759 -13.76 22.67 41.56
N MET A 760 -14.61 23.06 42.52
CA MET A 760 -14.45 22.71 43.94
C MET A 760 -14.75 21.23 44.19
N GLU A 761 -15.74 20.66 43.52
CA GLU A 761 -16.04 19.22 43.57
C GLU A 761 -14.92 18.42 42.92
N SER A 762 -14.42 18.83 41.75
CA SER A 762 -13.27 18.21 41.09
C SER A 762 -12.00 18.32 41.93
N ARG A 763 -11.77 19.45 42.62
CA ARG A 763 -10.68 19.56 43.60
C ARG A 763 -10.90 18.68 44.82
N ARG A 764 -12.13 18.55 45.33
CA ARG A 764 -12.45 17.60 46.40
C ARG A 764 -12.23 16.16 45.95
N PHE A 765 -12.57 15.82 44.72
CA PHE A 765 -12.32 14.51 44.16
C PHE A 765 -10.83 14.28 43.97
N GLU A 766 -10.08 15.26 43.45
CA GLU A 766 -8.61 15.18 43.38
C GLU A 766 -8.00 15.07 44.78
N GLU A 767 -8.44 15.84 45.76
CA GLU A 767 -7.98 15.77 47.15
C GLU A 767 -8.33 14.42 47.78
N GLN A 768 -9.53 13.87 47.55
CA GLN A 768 -9.90 12.52 47.96
C GLN A 768 -9.08 11.46 47.25
N LEU A 769 -8.74 11.66 45.97
CA LEU A 769 -7.91 10.75 45.19
C LEU A 769 -6.45 10.81 45.68
N HIS A 770 -5.94 12.00 46.01
CA HIS A 770 -4.64 12.18 46.62
C HIS A 770 -4.62 11.60 48.05
N GLN A 771 -5.69 11.76 48.82
CA GLN A 771 -5.83 11.21 50.17
C GLN A 771 -5.88 9.67 50.13
N CYS A 772 -6.60 9.09 49.17
CA CYS A 772 -6.59 7.65 48.85
C CYS A 772 -5.24 7.15 48.33
N LEU A 773 -4.41 8.01 47.74
CA LEU A 773 -3.06 7.67 47.27
C LEU A 773 -1.98 7.86 48.35
N THR A 774 -2.24 8.64 49.41
CA THR A 774 -1.29 8.91 50.50
C THR A 774 -1.50 8.06 51.76
N GLU A 775 -2.67 7.47 51.97
CA GLU A 775 -2.95 6.59 53.12
C GLU A 775 -2.81 5.10 52.73
N ASP A 776 -1.58 4.59 52.79
CA ASP A 776 -1.36 3.13 52.90
C ASP A 776 -1.85 2.67 54.28
N VAL A 777 -3.00 1.99 54.37
CA VAL A 777 -3.30 0.78 55.20
C VAL A 777 -4.83 0.52 55.38
N GLU A 778 -5.19 -0.70 54.93
CA GLU A 778 -6.31 -1.59 55.33
C GLU A 778 -7.79 -1.38 54.91
N PRO A 779 -8.52 -2.49 54.63
CA PRO A 779 -9.79 -2.46 53.91
C PRO A 779 -10.98 -2.43 54.88
N LEU A 780 -11.85 -1.41 54.74
CA LEU A 780 -13.19 -1.45 55.31
C LEU A 780 -14.22 -1.53 54.18
N GLY A 781 -15.06 -2.56 54.26
CA GLY A 781 -16.07 -2.88 53.26
C GLY A 781 -17.33 -2.03 53.36
N ASP A 782 -18.14 -2.23 52.33
CA ASP A 782 -19.54 -1.84 52.13
C ASP A 782 -19.87 -0.36 52.31
N LEU A 783 -20.22 0.28 51.18
CA LEU A 783 -21.53 0.90 51.02
C LEU A 783 -21.84 1.09 49.53
N MET A 784 -22.78 0.27 49.05
CA MET A 784 -23.51 0.42 47.80
C MET A 784 -24.21 1.78 47.73
N GLY A 785 -24.06 2.49 46.61
CA GLY A 785 -24.81 3.72 46.35
C GLY A 785 -24.38 4.52 45.11
N LEU A 786 -24.06 3.87 43.99
CA LEU A 786 -23.90 4.55 42.70
C LEU A 786 -25.27 4.76 42.03
N PRO A 787 -25.68 5.98 41.65
CA PRO A 787 -26.70 6.13 40.64
C PRO A 787 -26.07 5.92 39.26
N LEU A 788 -26.62 4.91 38.58
CA LEU A 788 -26.45 4.57 37.18
C LEU A 788 -26.65 5.80 36.29
N TYR A 789 -25.66 6.18 35.48
CA TYR A 789 -25.80 6.62 34.08
C TYR A 789 -24.39 6.77 33.48
N LEU A 790 -23.92 5.72 32.79
CA LEU A 790 -22.74 5.78 31.93
C LEU A 790 -23.18 5.33 30.52
N PRO A 791 -23.08 6.19 29.50
CA PRO A 791 -23.32 5.81 28.11
C PRO A 791 -22.34 4.72 27.67
N GLN A 792 -22.85 3.75 26.90
CA GLN A 792 -22.20 2.48 26.52
C GLN A 792 -20.99 2.60 25.57
N SER A 793 -20.31 3.75 25.48
CA SER A 793 -19.24 3.99 24.50
C SER A 793 -17.81 3.77 25.05
N LEU A 794 -17.64 3.30 26.30
CA LEU A 794 -16.32 3.12 26.92
C LEU A 794 -16.00 1.71 27.44
N VAL A 795 -16.76 0.69 27.03
CA VAL A 795 -16.37 -0.70 27.29
C VAL A 795 -15.64 -1.24 26.07
N SER A 796 -14.31 -1.20 26.09
CA SER A 796 -13.42 -2.28 25.64
C SER A 796 -11.96 -1.81 25.63
N THR A 797 -11.20 -2.09 26.68
CA THR A 797 -9.86 -2.71 26.62
C THR A 797 -9.33 -3.00 28.04
N PRO A 798 -8.38 -3.96 28.18
CA PRO A 798 -8.45 -4.99 29.21
C PRO A 798 -7.59 -4.70 30.43
N ALA A 799 -8.06 -5.17 31.60
CA ALA A 799 -7.28 -5.19 32.82
C ALA A 799 -6.23 -6.30 32.78
N ILE A 800 -4.96 -5.90 32.87
CA ILE A 800 -3.84 -6.72 33.33
C ILE A 800 -3.93 -6.74 34.86
N THR A 801 -4.26 -7.88 35.45
CA THR A 801 -4.13 -8.10 36.90
C THR A 801 -3.10 -9.19 37.18
N ARG A 802 -2.09 -8.81 37.97
CA ARG A 802 -1.18 -9.72 38.68
C ARG A 802 -1.92 -10.33 39.89
N PRO A 803 -1.74 -11.62 40.23
CA PRO A 803 -2.36 -12.21 41.41
C PRO A 803 -1.47 -12.04 42.65
N LEU A 804 -2.07 -11.57 43.76
CA LEU A 804 -1.49 -11.64 45.10
C LEU A 804 -2.18 -12.77 45.88
N VAL A 805 -1.36 -13.72 46.31
CA VAL A 805 -1.68 -14.85 47.19
C VAL A 805 -2.08 -14.35 48.58
N LYS A 806 -3.13 -14.95 49.17
CA LYS A 806 -3.21 -15.26 50.61
C LYS A 806 -4.29 -16.31 50.90
N ASN A 807 -3.87 -17.34 51.64
CA ASN A 807 -4.63 -18.50 52.11
C ASN A 807 -5.77 -18.13 53.10
N PRO A 808 -6.76 -19.03 53.27
CA PRO A 808 -7.38 -19.26 54.57
C PRO A 808 -7.19 -20.69 55.08
N VAL A 809 -7.13 -20.81 56.40
CA VAL A 809 -6.96 -22.04 57.19
C VAL A 809 -8.33 -22.53 57.70
N SER A 810 -8.62 -23.79 57.38
CA SER A 810 -9.43 -24.84 58.03
C SER A 810 -10.64 -24.54 58.94
N SER A 811 -11.73 -25.31 58.73
CA SER A 811 -12.42 -26.06 59.80
C SER A 811 -13.38 -27.16 59.28
N GLY A 812 -13.31 -28.36 59.87
CA GLY A 812 -14.37 -29.40 59.94
C GLY A 812 -14.31 -30.53 58.88
N GLN A 813 -13.71 -31.71 59.17
CA GLN A 813 -14.38 -32.96 59.65
C GLN A 813 -15.51 -33.44 58.71
N GLU A 814 -15.49 -34.61 58.05
CA GLU A 814 -15.24 -35.96 58.56
C GLU A 814 -14.96 -37.01 57.45
N ALA A 815 -14.03 -37.93 57.76
CA ALA A 815 -14.05 -39.39 57.52
C ALA A 815 -14.02 -40.03 56.11
N ARG A 816 -12.87 -40.69 55.88
CA ARG A 816 -12.65 -42.10 55.44
C ARG A 816 -12.66 -42.47 53.93
N SER A 817 -11.44 -42.71 53.44
CA SER A 817 -10.91 -44.04 53.02
C SER A 817 -10.36 -44.13 51.59
N GLN A 818 -9.05 -44.45 51.53
CA GLN A 818 -8.34 -45.32 50.58
C GLN A 818 -8.59 -45.17 49.07
N ALA A 819 -7.60 -44.60 48.36
CA ALA A 819 -6.77 -45.27 47.34
C ALA A 819 -6.03 -44.19 46.53
N GLY A 820 -4.69 -44.22 46.53
CA GLY A 820 -3.87 -43.25 45.81
C GLY A 820 -3.65 -43.67 44.36
N CYS A 821 -3.98 -42.78 43.42
CA CYS A 821 -3.34 -42.65 42.12
C CYS A 821 -3.29 -41.16 41.75
N GLU A 822 -2.09 -40.74 41.33
CA GLU A 822 -1.70 -39.63 40.45
C GLU A 822 -2.80 -38.65 40.00
N LEU A 823 -2.58 -37.33 40.20
CA LEU A 823 -2.67 -36.29 39.16
C LEU A 823 -2.59 -34.84 39.73
N LEU A 824 -1.80 -34.03 39.01
CA LEU A 824 -1.92 -32.57 38.80
C LEU A 824 -1.32 -31.62 39.85
N ALA A 825 -0.02 -31.37 39.68
CA ALA A 825 0.58 -30.05 39.85
C ALA A 825 0.86 -29.49 38.45
N ASP A 826 0.03 -28.59 37.95
CA ASP A 826 0.40 -27.60 36.94
C ASP A 826 -0.80 -26.69 36.68
N ASP A 827 -0.68 -25.42 37.04
CA ASP A 827 -1.44 -24.32 36.44
C ASP A 827 -0.70 -23.00 36.71
N LEU A 828 0.52 -22.89 36.16
CA LEU A 828 1.09 -21.59 35.79
C LEU A 828 0.76 -21.34 34.33
N SER A 829 0.17 -20.17 34.04
CA SER A 829 -0.19 -19.74 32.69
C SER A 829 0.93 -20.03 31.66
N PRO A 830 0.62 -20.67 30.52
CA PRO A 830 1.61 -21.18 29.57
C PRO A 830 2.54 -20.08 29.04
N VAL A 831 2.05 -18.84 28.93
CA VAL A 831 2.83 -17.69 28.41
C VAL A 831 3.98 -17.27 29.34
N LEU A 832 3.79 -17.31 30.66
CA LEU A 832 4.85 -16.99 31.62
C LEU A 832 5.82 -18.17 31.79
N SER A 833 5.31 -19.40 31.75
CA SER A 833 6.13 -20.61 31.74
C SER A 833 7.02 -20.66 30.50
N ASP A 834 6.49 -20.29 29.33
CA ASP A 834 7.24 -20.27 28.07
C ASP A 834 8.26 -19.13 28.02
N ARG A 835 7.91 -17.94 28.56
CA ARG A 835 8.89 -16.85 28.75
C ARG A 835 9.99 -17.21 29.74
N LEU A 836 9.66 -17.88 30.84
CA LEU A 836 10.66 -18.37 31.81
C LEU A 836 11.54 -19.47 31.21
N LYS A 837 10.96 -20.39 30.43
CA LYS A 837 11.72 -21.42 29.70
C LYS A 837 12.60 -20.80 28.62
N HIS A 838 12.16 -19.73 27.96
CA HIS A 838 12.95 -19.00 26.97
C HIS A 838 14.10 -18.24 27.65
N LEU A 839 13.84 -17.55 28.77
CA LEU A 839 14.88 -16.90 29.57
C LEU A 839 15.86 -17.91 30.19
N GLN A 840 15.39 -19.08 30.63
CA GLN A 840 16.28 -20.16 31.08
C GLN A 840 17.12 -20.73 29.94
N ARG A 841 16.55 -20.84 28.73
CA ARG A 841 17.30 -21.23 27.53
C ARG A 841 18.36 -20.19 27.18
N LEU A 842 18.02 -18.91 27.20
CA LEU A 842 18.97 -17.81 26.99
C LEU A 842 20.05 -17.76 28.07
N LEU A 843 19.70 -17.91 29.35
CA LEU A 843 20.68 -17.96 30.43
C LEU A 843 21.58 -19.19 30.35
N ARG A 844 21.07 -20.32 29.86
CA ARG A 844 21.87 -21.52 29.63
C ARG A 844 22.80 -21.33 28.44
N ALA A 845 22.31 -20.81 27.32
CA ALA A 845 23.13 -20.48 26.15
C ALA A 845 24.21 -19.44 26.47
N ASN A 846 23.88 -18.45 27.32
CA ASN A 846 24.85 -17.44 27.76
C ASN A 846 25.90 -18.05 28.70
N ARG A 847 25.51 -18.96 29.60
CA ARG A 847 26.47 -19.73 30.41
C ARG A 847 27.35 -20.66 29.57
N GLU A 848 26.79 -21.29 28.55
CA GLU A 848 27.54 -22.14 27.62
C GLU A 848 28.52 -21.29 26.79
N GLY A 849 28.13 -20.09 26.37
CA GLY A 849 29.02 -19.10 25.76
C GLY A 849 30.10 -18.59 26.72
N GLU A 850 29.77 -18.37 27.99
CA GLU A 850 30.75 -18.01 29.03
C GLU A 850 31.74 -19.15 29.29
N VAL A 851 31.30 -20.40 29.36
CA VAL A 851 32.18 -21.56 29.54
C VAL A 851 33.02 -21.80 28.28
N ALA A 852 32.46 -21.65 27.09
CA ALA A 852 33.20 -21.79 25.84
C ALA A 852 34.28 -20.71 25.69
N SER A 853 33.96 -19.46 26.05
CA SER A 853 34.94 -18.37 26.08
C SER A 853 35.97 -18.52 27.20
N GLU A 854 35.59 -19.04 28.37
CA GLU A 854 36.51 -19.39 29.45
C GLU A 854 37.46 -20.52 29.04
N LEU A 855 36.97 -21.55 28.34
CA LEU A 855 37.77 -22.63 27.78
C LEU A 855 38.70 -22.17 26.64
N HIS A 856 38.23 -21.25 25.79
CA HIS A 856 39.05 -20.68 24.73
C HIS A 856 40.14 -19.77 25.32
N LEU A 857 39.81 -19.00 26.36
CA LEU A 857 40.78 -18.19 27.11
C LEU A 857 41.73 -19.06 27.94
N SER A 858 41.28 -20.18 28.52
CA SER A 858 42.16 -21.11 29.23
C SER A 858 43.10 -21.81 28.25
N ALA A 859 42.64 -22.20 27.07
CA ALA A 859 43.50 -22.75 26.01
C ALA A 859 44.53 -21.72 25.52
N LEU A 860 44.15 -20.45 25.37
CA LEU A 860 45.07 -19.35 25.07
C LEU A 860 46.06 -19.07 26.22
N VAL A 861 45.67 -19.32 27.47
CA VAL A 861 46.53 -19.18 28.66
C VAL A 861 47.49 -20.37 28.82
N ASP A 862 47.04 -21.58 28.54
CA ASP A 862 47.88 -22.79 28.55
C ASP A 862 48.96 -22.75 27.45
N MET A 863 48.70 -22.06 26.34
CA MET A 863 49.71 -21.76 25.32
C MET A 863 50.75 -20.69 25.75
N VAL A 864 50.53 -19.97 26.86
CA VAL A 864 51.42 -18.93 27.38
C VAL A 864 52.17 -19.37 28.66
N ASP A 865 51.72 -20.45 29.31
CA ASP A 865 52.36 -21.06 30.49
C ASP A 865 53.28 -22.27 30.14
N ILE A 866 53.51 -22.53 28.85
CA ILE A 866 54.64 -23.33 28.29
C ILE A 866 55.77 -22.37 27.95
#